data_AF-A0A7S4M4R5-F1
#
_entry.id   AF-A0A7S4M4R5-F1
#
_cell.length_a   1.000
_cell.length_b   1.000
_cell.length_c   1.000
_cell.angle_alpha   90.00
_cell.angle_beta   90.00
_cell.angle_gamma   90.00
#
_symmetry.space_group_name_H-M   'P 1'
#
loop_
_entity.id
_entity.type
_entity.pdbx_description
1 polymer ?
#
loop_
_entity_poly.entity_id
_entity_poly.type
_entity_poly.pdbx_seq_one_letter_code
_entity_poly.pdbx_strand_id
1 'polypeptide(L)'
;MVSNARMMQRALSWRRMSAAYVPFLLLNRAHPCRSFSYSSSPSASSNKATMLAIQVNEIGNEKKLLMNTSAKVPKLTPTQCLIENRYAGLNFHDTYTRSGLYPLKLPFIVGCEGGGIVKEIGSDVTQVKPGDRVVYLQEGPEGSYAEYTNVEHTRLMPVPDDVPLDVATAAAVQGLTAHYLVNDSYKIQEGDWVVIHAAAGGTGQILAQMAKNKGARVIGTCSSEKKAEIAKSKGCDFVIITKSGKVSNDVDDISLKQESDDDVWPQLAEMVKEIIRQNTNESILPSNYGPININDGAHAVFDSVGKASAIASLECLRPRGTAVFFGNASGAPPDINPLMLSKLGSLSITRPKLHDFIQTRSEVVQRSDAVFQMLKQRELDLNIQEIFDFTRNGVIQGTKMLQGRKTAGKVLFDIRRGLSMHQKHQRAVESIIASRKSSLGSKISNISSENVPQTLDEAYDIQALVKDATLLKGNTSEIGRKIAATSEMAQESVSVNEPFYGSLFSHSTFASGTEISISDASLGLQEGFLLVEPEFAFRMNSDTEVGVKYTPDSIKRSIGSIMPTVEIATSAFFMSDLAAFKNLGAGSLIADNACHGALVLGDELVGDLTESSSAFGGFLDSLSEQTCTLKVNGNKLADGVGHKVLGHPLNALSWIANALGKRGEILRKGEVITTGVCVDSLVTVKAGDSVAVCYEDFGEVTFNFVE
;
A
#
# COMPACT_ATOMS: atom_id res chain seq x y z
N MET A 1 -45.14 19.94 48.64
CA MET A 1 -44.61 19.12 49.75
C MET A 1 -44.79 17.65 49.38
N VAL A 2 -43.73 16.83 49.49
CA VAL A 2 -43.76 15.33 49.59
C VAL A 2 -44.38 14.54 48.40
N SER A 3 -43.84 13.43 47.89
CA SER A 3 -42.45 12.92 47.77
C SER A 3 -42.41 11.72 46.80
N ASN A 4 -41.21 11.41 46.30
CA ASN A 4 -40.80 10.19 45.60
C ASN A 4 -41.42 8.86 46.09
N ALA A 5 -41.56 7.87 45.18
CA ALA A 5 -40.70 6.66 45.15
C ALA A 5 -41.38 5.42 44.52
N ARG A 6 -40.92 4.96 43.35
CA ARG A 6 -41.07 3.57 42.88
C ARG A 6 -39.92 3.14 41.96
N MET A 7 -38.98 2.36 42.48
CA MET A 7 -38.51 1.06 41.94
C MET A 7 -37.14 0.71 42.52
N MET A 8 -37.10 -0.28 43.40
CA MET A 8 -35.87 -1.02 43.72
C MET A 8 -36.21 -2.44 44.20
N GLN A 9 -35.40 -3.41 43.76
CA GLN A 9 -35.22 -4.78 44.29
C GLN A 9 -36.37 -5.81 44.25
N ARG A 10 -36.12 -6.87 43.46
CA ARG A 10 -36.26 -8.33 43.77
C ARG A 10 -35.81 -9.08 42.49
N ALA A 11 -34.75 -9.87 42.40
CA ALA A 11 -34.07 -10.83 43.29
C ALA A 11 -34.73 -12.22 43.41
N LEU A 12 -34.20 -13.15 42.61
CA LEU A 12 -33.97 -14.60 42.86
C LEU A 12 -35.16 -15.59 43.02
N SER A 13 -35.26 -16.52 42.06
CA SER A 13 -35.65 -17.94 42.26
C SER A 13 -34.87 -18.87 41.30
N TRP A 14 -33.92 -19.67 41.81
CA TRP A 14 -33.93 -21.16 41.89
C TRP A 14 -33.76 -21.92 40.55
N ARG A 15 -32.62 -22.61 40.29
CA ARG A 15 -32.23 -24.00 40.69
C ARG A 15 -33.23 -25.07 40.22
N ARG A 16 -32.87 -26.20 39.57
CA ARG A 16 -31.66 -27.08 39.56
C ARG A 16 -31.46 -27.71 38.16
N MET A 17 -30.28 -28.13 37.71
CA MET A 17 -29.60 -29.44 37.89
C MET A 17 -28.37 -29.45 36.93
N SER A 18 -27.33 -30.30 36.98
CA SER A 18 -26.66 -31.13 38.00
C SER A 18 -25.28 -31.50 37.37
N ALA A 19 -24.12 -31.16 37.94
CA ALA A 19 -23.46 -31.72 39.13
C ALA A 19 -22.79 -33.11 38.92
N ALA A 20 -21.56 -33.07 38.42
CA ALA A 20 -20.44 -34.03 38.53
C ALA A 20 -19.17 -33.32 37.97
N TYR A 21 -17.91 -33.60 38.34
CA TYR A 21 -17.34 -34.38 39.45
C TYR A 21 -16.07 -33.63 39.97
N VAL A 22 -15.70 -33.82 41.23
CA VAL A 22 -14.56 -33.21 42.00
C VAL A 22 -14.10 -34.30 43.01
N PRO A 23 -12.90 -34.38 43.65
CA PRO A 23 -11.71 -33.48 43.79
C PRO A 23 -10.38 -34.14 43.28
N PHE A 24 -9.12 -33.71 43.53
CA PHE A 24 -8.45 -33.43 44.83
C PHE A 24 -7.05 -32.74 44.71
N LEU A 25 -6.77 -31.88 45.71
CA LEU A 25 -5.51 -31.30 46.22
C LEU A 25 -4.40 -30.68 45.33
N LEU A 26 -4.14 -29.42 45.68
CA LEU A 26 -2.85 -28.72 45.72
C LEU A 26 -1.68 -29.58 46.26
N LEU A 27 -0.50 -29.46 45.63
CA LEU A 27 0.79 -29.45 46.33
C LEU A 27 1.88 -28.74 45.52
N ASN A 28 2.71 -27.97 46.23
CA ASN A 28 3.75 -27.09 45.69
C ASN A 28 4.78 -27.78 44.79
N ARG A 29 5.22 -27.06 43.74
CA ARG A 29 6.65 -26.83 43.46
C ARG A 29 6.85 -25.63 42.54
N ALA A 30 7.23 -24.49 43.12
CA ALA A 30 7.82 -23.39 42.37
C ALA A 30 9.24 -23.79 41.95
N HIS A 31 9.56 -23.68 40.66
CA HIS A 31 10.94 -23.72 40.18
C HIS A 31 11.51 -22.30 40.15
N PRO A 32 12.76 -22.08 40.58
CA PRO A 32 13.31 -20.74 40.75
C PRO A 32 13.56 -20.08 39.39
N CYS A 33 12.90 -18.95 39.16
CA CYS A 33 13.20 -18.08 38.02
C CYS A 33 14.62 -17.53 38.18
N ARG A 34 15.55 -17.94 37.30
CA ARG A 34 16.91 -17.40 37.30
C ARG A 34 16.86 -15.94 36.85
N SER A 35 17.15 -15.04 37.77
CA SER A 35 17.38 -13.62 37.48
C SER A 35 18.64 -13.46 36.63
N PHE A 36 18.48 -13.35 35.31
CA PHE A 36 19.54 -12.82 34.45
C PHE A 36 19.65 -11.31 34.68
N SER A 37 20.65 -10.92 35.48
CA SER A 37 21.06 -9.53 35.58
C SER A 37 21.68 -9.09 34.26
N TYR A 38 20.91 -8.37 33.44
CA TYR A 38 21.46 -7.66 32.29
C TYR A 38 22.38 -6.54 32.80
N SER A 39 23.70 -6.78 32.74
CA SER A 39 24.70 -5.72 32.87
C SER A 39 24.69 -4.90 31.58
N SER A 40 23.83 -3.87 31.53
CA SER A 40 23.78 -2.93 30.41
C SER A 40 25.01 -2.01 30.45
N SER A 41 26.13 -2.46 29.88
CA SER A 41 27.12 -1.54 29.36
C SER A 41 26.48 -0.78 28.19
N PRO A 42 26.50 0.58 28.18
CA PRO A 42 25.99 1.32 27.04
C PRO A 42 26.95 1.16 25.87
N SER A 43 26.66 0.23 24.96
CA SER A 43 27.31 0.20 23.65
C SER A 43 27.00 1.52 22.95
N ALA A 44 28.02 2.34 22.70
CA ALA A 44 27.86 3.59 21.96
C ALA A 44 27.14 3.31 20.64
N SER A 45 25.94 3.87 20.46
CA SER A 45 25.15 3.64 19.26
C SER A 45 25.86 4.25 18.06
N SER A 46 26.18 3.43 17.06
CA SER A 46 26.60 3.93 15.76
C SER A 46 25.45 4.76 15.16
N ASN A 47 25.61 6.08 15.06
CA ASN A 47 24.61 6.93 14.42
C ASN A 47 24.49 6.52 12.95
N LYS A 48 23.36 5.90 12.59
CA LYS A 48 23.01 5.57 11.21
C LYS A 48 23.05 6.86 10.38
N ALA A 49 23.85 6.87 9.30
CA ALA A 49 23.86 7.98 8.35
C ALA A 49 22.64 7.95 7.41
N THR A 50 22.05 6.76 7.21
CA THR A 50 20.91 6.53 6.31
C THR A 50 19.80 5.70 6.97
N MET A 51 18.61 5.78 6.37
CA MET A 51 17.38 5.12 6.81
C MET A 51 16.50 4.71 5.62
N LEU A 52 15.58 3.79 5.88
CA LEU A 52 14.42 3.51 5.04
C LEU A 52 13.39 4.64 5.15
N ALA A 53 12.87 5.09 4.00
CA ALA A 53 11.76 6.04 3.92
C ALA A 53 10.94 5.87 2.62
N ILE A 54 9.66 6.26 2.65
CA ILE A 54 8.85 6.40 1.44
C ILE A 54 9.03 7.81 0.90
N GLN A 55 9.67 7.90 -0.27
CA GLN A 55 10.01 9.14 -0.95
C GLN A 55 9.13 9.32 -2.19
N VAL A 56 8.76 10.58 -2.46
CA VAL A 56 8.09 11.02 -3.68
C VAL A 56 9.08 11.85 -4.48
N ASN A 57 9.47 11.35 -5.66
CA ASN A 57 10.39 12.03 -6.59
C ASN A 57 9.66 12.86 -7.65
N GLU A 58 8.39 12.54 -7.90
CA GLU A 58 7.51 13.14 -8.90
C GLU A 58 6.08 13.02 -8.40
N ILE A 59 5.24 14.04 -8.57
CA ILE A 59 3.84 14.02 -8.14
C ILE A 59 3.01 13.01 -8.96
N GLY A 60 1.92 12.49 -8.38
CA GLY A 60 0.95 11.69 -9.13
C GLY A 60 0.09 10.73 -8.30
N ASN A 61 -0.18 9.55 -8.87
CA ASN A 61 -0.90 8.47 -8.22
C ASN A 61 -0.03 7.73 -7.17
N GLU A 62 -0.59 6.72 -6.50
CA GLU A 62 0.08 5.99 -5.42
C GLU A 62 1.39 5.30 -5.84
N LYS A 63 1.61 5.04 -7.13
CA LYS A 63 2.82 4.36 -7.62
C LYS A 63 4.08 5.22 -7.49
N LYS A 64 3.91 6.54 -7.33
CA LYS A 64 4.97 7.50 -7.03
C LYS A 64 5.50 7.42 -5.59
N LEU A 65 4.90 6.57 -4.75
CA LEU A 65 5.42 6.19 -3.44
C LEU A 65 6.55 5.16 -3.67
N LEU A 66 7.79 5.59 -3.47
CA LEU A 66 8.99 4.78 -3.70
C LEU A 66 9.71 4.51 -2.38
N MET A 67 10.12 3.27 -2.13
CA MET A 67 10.97 2.96 -0.98
C MET A 67 12.41 3.40 -1.29
N ASN A 68 12.90 4.40 -0.55
CA ASN A 68 14.31 4.79 -0.55
C ASN A 68 15.00 4.06 0.61
N THR A 69 15.92 3.16 0.29
CA THR A 69 16.72 2.36 1.25
C THR A 69 17.95 3.10 1.80
N SER A 70 18.21 4.31 1.29
CA SER A 70 19.40 5.12 1.60
C SER A 70 19.06 6.60 1.85
N ALA A 71 17.82 6.90 2.27
CA ALA A 71 17.44 8.26 2.65
C ALA A 71 18.33 8.74 3.80
N LYS A 72 18.76 10.00 3.82
CA LYS A 72 19.62 10.51 4.90
C LYS A 72 18.81 10.68 6.18
N VAL A 73 19.35 10.26 7.32
CA VAL A 73 18.78 10.62 8.62
C VAL A 73 18.88 12.15 8.77
N PRO A 74 17.79 12.85 9.14
CA PRO A 74 17.81 14.31 9.23
C PRO A 74 18.77 14.79 10.33
N LYS A 75 19.41 15.95 10.11
CA LYS A 75 20.34 16.54 11.09
C LYS A 75 19.57 17.32 12.13
N LEU A 76 19.70 16.94 13.39
CA LEU A 76 19.01 17.57 14.51
C LEU A 76 19.39 19.05 14.68
N THR A 77 18.40 19.93 14.80
CA THR A 77 18.61 21.34 15.20
C THR A 77 18.54 21.48 16.73
N PRO A 78 18.97 22.63 17.31
CA PRO A 78 18.90 22.87 18.75
C PRO A 78 17.50 22.72 19.38
N THR A 79 16.42 22.92 18.62
CA THR A 79 15.02 22.91 19.10
C THR A 79 14.26 21.61 18.79
N GLN A 80 14.85 20.72 17.99
CA GLN A 80 14.18 19.52 17.50
C GLN A 80 14.45 18.29 18.37
N CYS A 81 13.60 17.29 18.21
CA CYS A 81 13.79 15.94 18.70
C CYS A 81 13.84 14.98 17.50
N LEU A 82 14.81 14.07 17.48
CA LEU A 82 14.85 12.98 16.52
C LEU A 82 13.94 11.87 17.06
N ILE A 83 12.88 11.53 16.33
CA ILE A 83 11.93 10.49 16.73
C ILE A 83 12.27 9.19 16.00
N GLU A 84 12.47 8.09 16.72
CA GLU A 84 12.51 6.74 16.17
C GLU A 84 11.07 6.25 16.00
N ASN A 85 10.59 6.27 14.76
CA ASN A 85 9.19 5.97 14.45
C ASN A 85 8.89 4.48 14.68
N ARG A 86 7.70 4.23 15.25
CA ARG A 86 7.13 2.89 15.46
C ARG A 86 5.95 2.67 14.52
N TYR A 87 5.12 3.70 14.37
CA TYR A 87 3.95 3.74 13.51
C TYR A 87 3.91 5.03 12.72
N ALA A 88 3.44 4.95 11.48
CA ALA A 88 2.99 6.12 10.71
C ALA A 88 1.49 5.99 10.43
N GLY A 89 0.76 7.09 10.54
CA GLY A 89 -0.69 7.12 10.32
C GLY A 89 -1.05 7.61 8.92
N LEU A 90 -1.88 6.84 8.20
CA LEU A 90 -2.35 7.23 6.86
C LEU A 90 -3.48 8.26 6.97
N ASN A 91 -3.33 9.38 6.26
CA ASN A 91 -4.26 10.49 6.23
C ASN A 91 -4.53 10.96 4.80
N PHE A 92 -5.65 11.66 4.58
CA PHE A 92 -5.96 12.24 3.28
C PHE A 92 -4.94 13.31 2.86
N HIS A 93 -4.33 14.02 3.82
CA HIS A 93 -3.24 14.97 3.60
C HIS A 93 -2.09 14.36 2.79
N ASP A 94 -1.69 13.13 3.12
CA ASP A 94 -0.61 12.40 2.44
C ASP A 94 -0.93 12.14 0.96
N THR A 95 -2.21 11.94 0.65
CA THR A 95 -2.67 11.78 -0.74
C THR A 95 -2.64 13.10 -1.51
N TYR A 96 -2.88 14.23 -0.83
CA TYR A 96 -2.88 15.57 -1.44
C TYR A 96 -1.47 16.09 -1.70
N THR A 97 -0.51 15.82 -0.80
CA THR A 97 0.89 16.17 -1.03
C THR A 97 1.49 15.33 -2.14
N ARG A 98 1.30 14.01 -2.11
CA ARG A 98 1.73 13.08 -3.17
C ARG A 98 1.11 13.40 -4.53
N SER A 99 -0.15 13.84 -4.60
CA SER A 99 -0.79 14.23 -5.86
C SER A 99 -0.45 15.64 -6.35
N GLY A 100 0.30 16.43 -5.58
CA GLY A 100 0.58 17.84 -5.88
C GLY A 100 -0.58 18.80 -5.64
N LEU A 101 -1.69 18.36 -5.02
CA LEU A 101 -2.78 19.26 -4.61
C LEU A 101 -2.30 20.21 -3.48
N TYR A 102 -1.49 19.69 -2.57
CA TYR A 102 -0.72 20.47 -1.60
C TYR A 102 0.76 20.43 -2.00
N PRO A 103 1.28 21.48 -2.67
CA PRO A 103 2.60 21.41 -3.28
C PRO A 103 3.71 21.38 -2.22
N LEU A 104 4.61 20.41 -2.36
CA LEU A 104 5.87 20.31 -1.63
C LEU A 104 7.03 20.33 -2.62
N LYS A 105 8.21 20.77 -2.17
CA LYS A 105 9.44 20.70 -2.96
C LYS A 105 9.87 19.23 -3.12
N LEU A 106 10.07 18.79 -4.36
CA LEU A 106 10.56 17.45 -4.67
C LEU A 106 12.10 17.37 -4.55
N PRO A 107 12.66 16.20 -4.21
CA PRO A 107 11.97 15.05 -3.63
C PRO A 107 11.60 15.29 -2.16
N PHE A 108 10.58 14.60 -1.64
CA PHE A 108 10.19 14.65 -0.23
C PHE A 108 9.83 13.29 0.35
N ILE A 109 9.93 13.14 1.68
CA ILE A 109 9.40 12.01 2.44
C ILE A 109 7.95 12.32 2.79
N VAL A 110 7.05 11.36 2.55
CA VAL A 110 5.60 11.52 2.76
C VAL A 110 5.16 11.16 4.18
N GLY A 111 3.92 11.51 4.55
CA GLY A 111 3.29 11.16 5.83
C GLY A 111 3.26 12.32 6.82
N CYS A 112 2.07 12.73 7.25
CA CYS A 112 1.92 13.83 8.20
C CYS A 112 1.76 13.40 9.67
N GLU A 113 1.61 12.11 9.97
CA GLU A 113 1.33 11.61 11.32
C GLU A 113 2.27 10.46 11.69
N GLY A 114 2.96 10.58 12.81
CA GLY A 114 3.88 9.56 13.31
C GLY A 114 3.75 9.35 14.81
N GLY A 115 4.11 8.14 15.24
CA GLY A 115 4.21 7.77 16.65
C GLY A 115 5.46 6.96 16.90
N GLY A 116 6.22 7.35 17.92
CA GLY A 116 7.57 6.87 18.11
C GLY A 116 8.12 7.07 19.52
N ILE A 117 9.42 6.83 19.62
CA ILE A 117 10.21 7.06 20.83
C ILE A 117 11.19 8.19 20.54
N VAL A 118 11.33 9.16 21.43
CA VAL A 118 12.35 10.20 21.31
C VAL A 118 13.73 9.54 21.40
N LYS A 119 14.53 9.67 20.34
CA LYS A 119 15.86 9.05 20.21
C LYS A 119 16.96 9.98 20.69
N GLU A 120 16.95 11.21 20.19
CA GLU A 120 17.90 12.28 20.51
C GLU A 120 17.13 13.61 20.63
N ILE A 121 17.69 14.57 21.37
CA ILE A 121 17.13 15.92 21.56
C ILE A 121 18.18 16.98 21.25
N GLY A 122 17.75 18.11 20.70
CA GLY A 122 18.59 19.28 20.48
C GLY A 122 19.04 19.94 21.79
N SER A 123 20.08 20.76 21.73
CA SER A 123 20.72 21.39 22.90
C SER A 123 19.79 22.27 23.75
N ASP A 124 18.73 22.79 23.15
CA ASP A 124 17.86 23.79 23.77
C ASP A 124 16.55 23.15 24.29
N VAL A 125 16.38 21.84 24.05
CA VAL A 125 15.21 21.06 24.46
C VAL A 125 15.29 20.69 25.94
N THR A 126 14.31 21.15 26.72
CA THR A 126 14.25 20.92 28.18
C THR A 126 12.98 20.21 28.66
N GLN A 127 11.92 20.17 27.83
CA GLN A 127 10.59 19.64 28.20
C GLN A 127 10.33 18.21 27.70
N VAL A 128 11.28 17.62 26.99
CA VAL A 128 11.19 16.29 26.36
C VAL A 128 12.57 15.64 26.51
N LYS A 129 12.62 14.32 26.73
CA LYS A 129 13.86 13.56 26.93
C LYS A 129 13.91 12.30 26.05
N PRO A 130 15.11 11.78 25.72
CA PRO A 130 15.24 10.46 25.11
C PRO A 130 14.51 9.37 25.91
N GLY A 131 13.84 8.47 25.20
CA GLY A 131 12.97 7.44 25.77
C GLY A 131 11.50 7.83 25.92
N ASP A 132 11.14 9.12 25.83
CA ASP A 132 9.74 9.55 25.88
C ASP A 132 8.93 8.96 24.71
N ARG A 133 7.70 8.53 25.02
CA ARG A 133 6.73 8.05 24.03
C ARG A 133 5.93 9.22 23.51
N VAL A 134 5.95 9.45 22.20
CA VAL A 134 5.34 10.63 21.58
C VAL A 134 4.63 10.30 20.28
N VAL A 135 3.59 11.08 19.98
CA VAL A 135 2.99 11.16 18.64
C VAL A 135 3.05 12.60 18.15
N TYR A 136 2.97 12.81 16.84
CA TYR A 136 3.13 14.15 16.26
C TYR A 136 2.35 14.30 14.94
N LEU A 137 2.01 15.56 14.65
CA LEU A 137 1.68 16.02 13.31
C LEU A 137 2.92 16.74 12.75
N GLN A 138 3.29 16.43 11.52
CA GLN A 138 4.33 17.11 10.74
C GLN A 138 3.73 17.55 9.40
N GLU A 139 3.97 18.81 9.00
CA GLU A 139 3.75 19.25 7.61
C GLU A 139 5.10 19.64 7.00
N GLY A 140 5.29 19.39 5.70
CA GLY A 140 6.54 19.69 4.99
C GLY A 140 7.22 18.45 4.38
N PRO A 141 8.49 18.56 3.97
CA PRO A 141 9.16 17.54 3.16
C PRO A 141 9.80 16.39 3.95
N GLU A 142 9.80 16.45 5.29
CA GLU A 142 10.38 15.44 6.19
C GLU A 142 9.25 14.69 6.91
N GLY A 143 8.50 13.88 6.16
CA GLY A 143 7.34 13.15 6.68
C GLY A 143 7.65 11.96 7.59
N SER A 144 6.58 11.36 8.12
CA SER A 144 6.61 10.26 9.10
C SER A 144 6.80 8.87 8.50
N TYR A 145 6.73 8.70 7.17
CA TYR A 145 6.93 7.40 6.51
C TYR A 145 8.44 7.14 6.37
N ALA A 146 9.13 7.03 7.50
CA ALA A 146 10.57 6.81 7.60
C ALA A 146 10.95 6.18 8.95
N GLU A 147 12.17 5.61 9.07
CA GLU A 147 12.69 5.17 10.38
C GLU A 147 12.77 6.32 11.39
N TYR A 148 13.18 7.50 10.93
CA TYR A 148 13.39 8.67 11.78
C TYR A 148 12.78 9.94 11.18
N THR A 149 12.27 10.80 12.05
CA THR A 149 11.75 12.13 11.67
C THR A 149 12.20 13.15 12.70
N ASN A 150 12.66 14.32 12.25
CA ASN A 150 12.90 15.46 13.13
C ASN A 150 11.60 16.21 13.37
N VAL A 151 11.28 16.48 14.64
CA VAL A 151 10.06 17.19 15.03
C VAL A 151 10.42 18.27 16.05
N GLU A 152 9.88 19.48 15.90
CA GLU A 152 10.04 20.55 16.89
C GLU A 152 9.52 20.08 18.26
N HIS A 153 10.31 20.28 19.33
CA HIS A 153 9.93 19.77 20.66
C HIS A 153 8.59 20.35 21.15
N THR A 154 8.19 21.52 20.65
CA THR A 154 6.92 22.17 20.96
C THR A 154 5.69 21.48 20.36
N ARG A 155 5.88 20.62 19.35
CA ARG A 155 4.80 19.93 18.59
C ARG A 155 4.54 18.48 19.00
N LEU A 156 5.40 17.89 19.82
CA LEU A 156 5.26 16.50 20.28
C LEU A 156 4.11 16.35 21.28
N MET A 157 3.17 15.45 21.01
CA MET A 157 2.10 15.07 21.94
C MET A 157 2.61 13.91 22.83
N PRO A 158 2.73 14.09 24.16
CA PRO A 158 3.15 13.03 25.06
C PRO A 158 2.12 11.89 25.10
N VAL A 159 2.58 10.64 25.03
CA VAL A 159 1.68 9.47 25.11
C VAL A 159 1.73 8.88 26.52
N PRO A 160 0.61 8.82 27.26
CA PRO A 160 0.56 8.18 28.58
C PRO A 160 0.96 6.70 28.53
N ASP A 161 1.57 6.21 29.62
CA ASP A 161 2.08 4.84 29.68
C ASP A 161 1.01 3.78 29.42
N ASP A 162 -0.23 4.02 29.86
CA ASP A 162 -1.37 3.11 29.73
C ASP A 162 -2.16 3.24 28.41
N VAL A 163 -1.79 4.17 27.52
CA VAL A 163 -2.35 4.25 26.17
C VAL A 163 -1.38 3.57 25.19
N PRO A 164 -1.78 2.50 24.45
CA PRO A 164 -0.92 1.87 23.44
C PRO A 164 -0.46 2.86 22.36
N LEU A 165 0.77 2.72 21.87
CA LEU A 165 1.37 3.72 20.96
C LEU A 165 0.72 3.73 19.57
N ASP A 166 0.32 2.57 19.06
CA ASP A 166 -0.49 2.43 17.85
C ASP A 166 -1.85 3.13 18.00
N VAL A 167 -2.55 2.91 19.12
CA VAL A 167 -3.81 3.59 19.45
C VAL A 167 -3.62 5.11 19.55
N ALA A 168 -2.58 5.58 20.24
CA ALA A 168 -2.26 7.00 20.31
C ALA A 168 -1.93 7.60 18.92
N THR A 169 -1.18 6.88 18.09
CA THR A 169 -0.84 7.30 16.72
C THR A 169 -2.09 7.37 15.85
N ALA A 170 -2.99 6.41 15.97
CA ALA A 170 -4.24 6.35 15.24
C ALA A 170 -5.22 7.48 15.64
N ALA A 171 -5.17 7.90 16.90
CA ALA A 171 -6.04 8.93 17.46
C ALA A 171 -5.50 10.37 17.29
N ALA A 172 -4.21 10.59 17.02
CA ALA A 172 -3.60 11.91 17.11
C ALA A 172 -4.26 12.96 16.19
N VAL A 173 -4.05 12.89 14.87
CA VAL A 173 -4.55 13.89 13.93
C VAL A 173 -6.07 13.88 13.87
N GLN A 174 -6.70 12.70 13.88
CA GLN A 174 -8.16 12.57 13.76
C GLN A 174 -8.89 13.00 15.03
N GLY A 175 -8.34 12.68 16.21
CA GLY A 175 -8.83 13.05 17.53
C GLY A 175 -8.69 14.54 17.81
N LEU A 176 -7.50 15.12 17.61
CA LEU A 176 -7.33 16.56 17.78
C LEU A 176 -8.16 17.36 16.77
N THR A 177 -8.33 16.83 15.54
CA THR A 177 -9.23 17.43 14.55
C THR A 177 -10.68 17.43 15.05
N ALA A 178 -11.23 16.29 15.44
CA ALA A 178 -12.58 16.21 15.98
C ALA A 178 -12.75 17.10 17.23
N HIS A 179 -11.74 17.14 18.11
CA HIS A 179 -11.77 17.95 19.32
C HIS A 179 -11.87 19.45 19.02
N TYR A 180 -11.08 20.02 18.10
CA TYR A 180 -11.21 21.44 17.78
C TYR A 180 -12.49 21.74 16.99
N LEU A 181 -12.98 20.79 16.19
CA LEU A 181 -14.21 20.97 15.41
C LEU A 181 -15.43 21.22 16.32
N VAL A 182 -15.60 20.43 17.40
CA VAL A 182 -16.74 20.53 18.33
C VAL A 182 -16.63 21.60 19.42
N ASN A 183 -15.42 22.14 19.64
CA ASN A 183 -15.16 23.12 20.71
C ASN A 183 -14.91 24.53 20.17
N ASP A 184 -14.25 24.64 19.01
CA ASP A 184 -13.69 25.89 18.50
C ASP A 184 -14.29 26.29 17.13
N SER A 185 -14.34 25.38 16.14
CA SER A 185 -14.86 25.69 14.80
C SER A 185 -16.37 25.86 14.77
N TYR A 186 -17.08 25.00 15.48
CA TYR A 186 -18.45 25.23 15.91
C TYR A 186 -18.60 24.70 17.33
N LYS A 187 -18.81 25.59 18.30
CA LYS A 187 -18.91 25.24 19.71
C LYS A 187 -20.27 24.60 19.99
N ILE A 188 -20.36 23.28 19.81
CA ILE A 188 -21.57 22.48 20.01
C ILE A 188 -22.14 22.71 21.43
N GLN A 189 -23.44 22.97 21.49
CA GLN A 189 -24.28 23.02 22.68
C GLN A 189 -25.18 21.76 22.77
N GLU A 190 -25.72 21.52 23.97
CA GLU A 190 -26.74 20.49 24.18
C GLU A 190 -28.00 20.81 23.35
N GLY A 191 -28.53 19.79 22.66
CA GLY A 191 -29.70 19.93 21.78
C GLY A 191 -29.40 20.37 20.34
N ASP A 192 -28.18 20.82 20.02
CA ASP A 192 -27.80 21.19 18.65
C ASP A 192 -27.98 20.02 17.67
N TRP A 193 -28.56 20.29 16.50
CA TRP A 193 -28.56 19.35 15.38
C TRP A 193 -27.31 19.57 14.51
N VAL A 194 -26.53 18.51 14.29
CA VAL A 194 -25.31 18.57 13.47
C VAL A 194 -25.32 17.50 12.36
N VAL A 195 -24.86 17.87 11.17
CA VAL A 195 -24.63 16.92 10.07
C VAL A 195 -23.14 16.63 9.98
N ILE A 196 -22.76 15.35 9.86
CA ILE A 196 -21.37 14.90 9.73
C ILE A 196 -21.22 14.11 8.43
N HIS A 197 -20.44 14.65 7.48
CA HIS A 197 -20.16 13.96 6.22
C HIS A 197 -19.02 12.96 6.34
N ALA A 198 -19.21 11.80 5.69
CA ALA A 198 -18.37 10.62 5.83
C ALA A 198 -18.25 10.15 7.30
N ALA A 199 -19.38 10.10 8.02
CA ALA A 199 -19.46 9.73 9.44
C ALA A 199 -18.86 8.35 9.77
N ALA A 200 -18.79 7.43 8.79
CA ALA A 200 -18.14 6.14 8.92
C ALA A 200 -16.61 6.16 8.65
N GLY A 201 -16.03 7.30 8.28
CA GLY A 201 -14.57 7.49 8.15
C GLY A 201 -13.93 7.78 9.51
N GLY A 202 -12.60 7.65 9.61
CA GLY A 202 -11.87 7.76 10.88
C GLY A 202 -12.20 9.01 11.71
N THR A 203 -12.00 10.22 11.17
CA THR A 203 -12.39 11.47 11.86
C THR A 203 -13.90 11.58 12.09
N GLY A 204 -14.73 11.08 11.16
CA GLY A 204 -16.19 11.15 11.27
C GLY A 204 -16.75 10.37 12.47
N GLN A 205 -16.18 9.19 12.74
CA GLN A 205 -16.58 8.35 13.88
C GLN A 205 -16.20 8.99 15.22
N ILE A 206 -15.02 9.62 15.30
CA ILE A 206 -14.58 10.34 16.49
C ILE A 206 -15.45 11.60 16.70
N LEU A 207 -15.72 12.33 15.62
CA LEU A 207 -16.51 13.56 15.65
C LEU A 207 -17.96 13.31 16.07
N ALA A 208 -18.57 12.21 15.62
CA ALA A 208 -19.91 11.80 16.06
C ALA A 208 -19.95 11.54 17.58
N GLN A 209 -19.00 10.75 18.10
CA GLN A 209 -18.90 10.48 19.54
C GLN A 209 -18.70 11.77 20.36
N MET A 210 -17.76 12.63 19.96
CA MET A 210 -17.52 13.90 20.65
C MET A 210 -18.72 14.88 20.58
N ALA A 211 -19.49 14.86 19.50
CA ALA A 211 -20.74 15.63 19.40
C ALA A 211 -21.82 15.06 20.32
N LYS A 212 -21.99 13.72 20.39
CA LYS A 212 -22.92 13.08 21.33
C LYS A 212 -22.55 13.31 22.80
N ASN A 213 -21.26 13.30 23.14
CA ASN A 213 -20.79 13.61 24.50
C ASN A 213 -21.07 15.08 24.92
N LYS A 214 -21.40 15.97 23.95
CA LYS A 214 -21.89 17.33 24.19
C LYS A 214 -23.42 17.47 24.15
N GLY A 215 -24.17 16.38 24.01
CA GLY A 215 -25.63 16.38 23.95
C GLY A 215 -26.22 16.76 22.58
N ALA A 216 -25.43 16.72 21.49
CA ALA A 216 -25.94 16.99 20.15
C ALA A 216 -26.82 15.85 19.60
N ARG A 217 -27.56 16.16 18.54
CA ARG A 217 -28.29 15.21 17.68
C ARG A 217 -27.57 15.14 16.33
N VAL A 218 -27.14 13.95 15.94
CA VAL A 218 -26.15 13.74 14.87
C VAL A 218 -26.79 13.04 13.68
N ILE A 219 -26.76 13.69 12.52
CA ILE A 219 -27.13 13.11 11.22
C ILE A 219 -25.84 12.81 10.45
N GLY A 220 -25.51 11.53 10.29
CA GLY A 220 -24.34 11.11 9.52
C GLY A 220 -24.66 10.95 8.02
N THR A 221 -23.64 11.09 7.15
CA THR A 221 -23.71 10.56 5.78
C THR A 221 -22.60 9.54 5.50
N CYS A 222 -22.91 8.50 4.73
CA CYS A 222 -21.95 7.45 4.36
C CYS A 222 -22.32 6.78 3.02
N SER A 223 -21.45 5.91 2.49
CA SER A 223 -21.60 5.37 1.12
C SER A 223 -22.16 3.94 1.02
N SER A 224 -22.56 3.29 2.12
CA SER A 224 -23.17 1.95 2.11
C SER A 224 -23.86 1.60 3.43
N GLU A 225 -24.77 0.60 3.42
CA GLU A 225 -25.50 0.11 4.60
C GLU A 225 -24.54 -0.36 5.73
N LYS A 226 -23.52 -1.17 5.41
CA LYS A 226 -22.45 -1.56 6.35
C LYS A 226 -21.71 -0.35 6.99
N LYS A 227 -21.60 0.77 6.27
CA LYS A 227 -21.02 2.00 6.82
C LYS A 227 -22.02 2.78 7.67
N ALA A 228 -23.32 2.68 7.39
CA ALA A 228 -24.36 3.26 8.21
C ALA A 228 -24.43 2.60 9.59
N GLU A 229 -24.33 1.27 9.66
CA GLU A 229 -24.20 0.51 10.90
C GLU A 229 -23.05 1.01 11.78
N ILE A 230 -21.86 1.21 11.18
CA ILE A 230 -20.68 1.75 11.87
C ILE A 230 -20.92 3.21 12.33
N ALA A 231 -21.50 4.06 11.49
CA ALA A 231 -21.78 5.45 11.87
C ALA A 231 -22.79 5.54 13.03
N LYS A 232 -23.82 4.69 13.04
CA LYS A 232 -24.77 4.57 14.16
C LYS A 232 -24.12 4.07 15.44
N SER A 233 -23.29 3.02 15.38
CA SER A 233 -22.61 2.48 16.57
C SER A 233 -21.61 3.47 17.18
N LYS A 234 -21.21 4.49 16.42
CA LYS A 234 -20.39 5.64 16.86
C LYS A 234 -21.22 6.90 17.15
N GLY A 235 -22.53 6.77 17.34
CA GLY A 235 -23.41 7.82 17.88
C GLY A 235 -24.18 8.65 16.86
N CYS A 236 -24.20 8.31 15.56
CA CYS A 236 -25.14 8.97 14.65
C CYS A 236 -26.57 8.53 14.95
N ASP A 237 -27.45 9.47 15.33
CA ASP A 237 -28.87 9.20 15.58
C ASP A 237 -29.59 8.80 14.28
N PHE A 238 -29.23 9.43 13.16
CA PHE A 238 -29.71 9.11 11.81
C PHE A 238 -28.52 8.99 10.85
N VAL A 239 -28.59 8.12 9.83
CA VAL A 239 -27.57 8.05 8.79
C VAL A 239 -28.18 7.93 7.40
N ILE A 240 -27.78 8.83 6.50
CA ILE A 240 -28.15 8.90 5.09
C ILE A 240 -27.09 8.18 4.24
N ILE A 241 -27.54 7.29 3.35
CA ILE A 241 -26.66 6.54 2.44
C ILE A 241 -26.59 7.25 1.09
N THR A 242 -25.44 7.86 0.81
CA THR A 242 -25.27 8.81 -0.32
C THR A 242 -25.37 8.18 -1.71
N LYS A 243 -25.30 6.85 -1.80
CA LYS A 243 -25.44 6.11 -3.07
C LYS A 243 -26.89 5.74 -3.43
N SER A 244 -27.81 5.78 -2.47
CA SER A 244 -29.14 5.19 -2.64
C SER A 244 -30.29 6.02 -2.06
N GLY A 245 -30.00 7.24 -1.61
CA GLY A 245 -30.99 8.12 -0.97
C GLY A 245 -31.65 7.56 0.31
N LYS A 246 -31.24 6.39 0.81
CA LYS A 246 -31.90 5.76 1.96
C LYS A 246 -31.49 6.39 3.29
N VAL A 247 -32.45 6.68 4.15
CA VAL A 247 -32.25 6.87 5.59
C VAL A 247 -32.28 5.50 6.26
N SER A 248 -31.32 5.20 7.12
CA SER A 248 -31.10 3.82 7.62
C SER A 248 -31.87 3.42 8.88
N ASN A 249 -32.82 4.21 9.38
CA ASN A 249 -33.61 3.91 10.60
C ASN A 249 -35.01 3.37 10.26
N ASP A 250 -35.65 2.75 11.25
CA ASP A 250 -37.07 2.32 11.25
C ASP A 250 -38.04 3.53 11.29
N VAL A 251 -37.84 4.49 10.39
CA VAL A 251 -38.77 5.60 10.13
C VAL A 251 -39.45 5.29 8.80
N ASP A 252 -40.61 4.64 8.87
CA ASP A 252 -41.28 3.92 7.77
C ASP A 252 -41.65 4.73 6.51
N ASP A 253 -41.34 6.04 6.42
CA ASP A 253 -41.81 6.89 5.32
C ASP A 253 -40.80 7.94 4.76
N ILE A 254 -39.58 8.07 5.28
CA ILE A 254 -38.56 8.97 4.66
C ILE A 254 -37.84 8.26 3.49
N SER A 255 -38.63 7.86 2.49
CA SER A 255 -38.13 7.36 1.20
C SER A 255 -38.54 8.31 0.07
N LEU A 256 -37.69 9.31 -0.21
CA LEU A 256 -37.80 10.04 -1.47
C LEU A 256 -37.48 9.07 -2.61
N LYS A 257 -38.38 8.94 -3.57
CA LYS A 257 -38.17 8.07 -4.74
C LYS A 257 -37.00 8.63 -5.56
N GLN A 258 -35.92 7.87 -5.64
CA GLN A 258 -34.81 8.12 -6.55
C GLN A 258 -35.26 7.71 -7.97
N GLU A 259 -35.28 8.64 -8.92
CA GLU A 259 -35.61 8.35 -10.34
C GLU A 259 -34.38 7.98 -11.20
N SER A 260 -33.17 8.02 -10.64
CA SER A 260 -31.91 7.66 -11.32
C SER A 260 -30.80 7.22 -10.33
N ASP A 261 -29.70 6.68 -10.87
CA ASP A 261 -28.46 6.33 -10.16
C ASP A 261 -27.64 7.56 -9.67
N ASP A 262 -28.20 8.77 -9.69
CA ASP A 262 -27.47 10.01 -9.40
C ASP A 262 -27.24 10.27 -7.90
N ASP A 263 -26.15 11.00 -7.61
CA ASP A 263 -25.59 11.25 -6.26
C ASP A 263 -26.58 12.01 -5.35
N VAL A 264 -26.65 11.68 -4.04
CA VAL A 264 -27.70 12.18 -3.12
C VAL A 264 -27.75 13.70 -2.92
N TRP A 265 -26.66 14.41 -3.24
CA TRP A 265 -26.44 15.80 -2.81
C TRP A 265 -27.59 16.77 -3.15
N PRO A 266 -28.25 16.72 -4.33
CA PRO A 266 -29.38 17.61 -4.64
C PRO A 266 -30.62 17.40 -3.76
N GLN A 267 -30.78 16.22 -3.13
CA GLN A 267 -31.91 15.89 -2.25
C GLN A 267 -31.56 15.96 -0.76
N LEU A 268 -30.26 15.95 -0.43
CA LEU A 268 -29.75 15.85 0.93
C LEU A 268 -30.32 16.91 1.88
N ALA A 269 -30.43 18.15 1.42
CA ALA A 269 -30.92 19.27 2.24
C ALA A 269 -32.37 19.04 2.70
N GLU A 270 -33.24 18.58 1.81
CA GLU A 270 -34.65 18.29 2.15
C GLU A 270 -34.74 17.08 3.09
N MET A 271 -33.94 16.04 2.87
CA MET A 271 -33.87 14.89 3.78
C MET A 271 -33.42 15.28 5.19
N VAL A 272 -32.39 16.11 5.31
CA VAL A 272 -31.89 16.61 6.61
C VAL A 272 -32.95 17.46 7.29
N LYS A 273 -33.60 18.38 6.56
CA LYS A 273 -34.66 19.22 7.10
C LYS A 273 -35.86 18.42 7.55
N GLU A 274 -36.30 17.43 6.76
CA GLU A 274 -37.44 16.59 7.12
C GLU A 274 -37.16 15.72 8.35
N ILE A 275 -35.97 15.10 8.45
CA ILE A 275 -35.53 14.40 9.66
C ILE A 275 -35.64 15.33 10.88
N ILE A 276 -35.17 16.57 10.78
CA ILE A 276 -35.22 17.55 11.87
C ILE A 276 -36.67 17.93 12.19
N ARG A 277 -37.48 18.30 11.19
CA ARG A 277 -38.90 18.68 11.35
C ARG A 277 -39.73 17.60 12.05
N GLN A 278 -39.59 16.34 11.65
CA GLN A 278 -40.28 15.20 12.29
C GLN A 278 -39.83 14.95 13.74
N ASN A 279 -38.70 15.50 14.14
CA ASN A 279 -38.04 15.22 15.42
C ASN A 279 -37.92 16.44 16.34
N THR A 280 -38.54 17.58 16.00
CA THR A 280 -38.60 18.80 16.81
C THR A 280 -40.02 19.32 16.92
N ASN A 281 -40.48 19.61 18.14
CA ASN A 281 -41.82 20.16 18.41
C ASN A 281 -41.77 21.69 18.54
N GLU A 282 -41.32 22.39 17.49
CA GLU A 282 -41.16 23.85 17.51
C GLU A 282 -42.11 24.60 16.58
N SER A 283 -42.59 25.74 17.06
CA SER A 283 -43.57 26.58 16.38
C SER A 283 -42.93 27.44 15.30
N ILE A 284 -43.49 27.39 14.09
CA ILE A 284 -43.21 28.38 13.04
C ILE A 284 -43.72 29.75 13.53
N LEU A 285 -42.83 30.75 13.57
CA LEU A 285 -43.16 32.08 14.07
C LEU A 285 -43.71 32.98 12.95
N PRO A 286 -44.82 33.70 13.16
CA PRO A 286 -45.29 34.69 12.19
C PRO A 286 -44.35 35.91 12.16
N SER A 287 -44.09 36.47 10.98
CA SER A 287 -43.32 37.71 10.84
C SER A 287 -43.76 38.54 9.62
N ASN A 288 -43.39 39.82 9.62
CA ASN A 288 -43.61 40.74 8.50
C ASN A 288 -42.81 40.37 7.22
N TYR A 289 -41.91 39.38 7.30
CA TYR A 289 -41.08 38.88 6.21
C TYR A 289 -41.47 37.45 5.79
N GLY A 290 -42.61 36.94 6.26
CA GLY A 290 -43.06 35.56 6.07
C GLY A 290 -42.89 34.69 7.33
N PRO A 291 -43.35 33.44 7.31
CA PRO A 291 -43.15 32.49 8.41
C PRO A 291 -41.66 32.23 8.65
N ILE A 292 -41.20 32.39 9.89
CA ILE A 292 -39.83 32.08 10.31
C ILE A 292 -39.84 30.72 11.00
N ASN A 293 -39.26 29.72 10.35
CA ASN A 293 -38.87 28.47 11.02
C ASN A 293 -37.41 28.59 11.47
N ILE A 294 -37.21 28.83 12.78
CA ILE A 294 -35.88 29.05 13.37
C ILE A 294 -35.00 27.79 13.42
N ASN A 295 -35.60 26.61 13.18
CA ASN A 295 -34.93 25.31 13.22
C ASN A 295 -35.20 24.45 11.96
N ASP A 296 -35.44 25.09 10.80
CA ASP A 296 -35.47 24.44 9.49
C ASP A 296 -34.05 24.08 9.00
N GLY A 297 -33.44 23.08 9.64
CA GLY A 297 -32.13 22.55 9.25
C GLY A 297 -31.13 22.44 10.41
N ALA A 298 -29.93 22.00 10.07
CA ALA A 298 -28.86 21.76 11.04
C ALA A 298 -28.28 23.08 11.58
N HIS A 299 -27.85 23.04 12.84
CA HIS A 299 -27.12 24.13 13.48
C HIS A 299 -25.69 24.26 12.90
N ALA A 300 -25.06 23.11 12.60
CA ALA A 300 -23.80 23.05 11.88
C ALA A 300 -23.70 21.84 10.94
N VAL A 301 -22.91 21.98 9.88
CA VAL A 301 -22.49 20.88 9.01
C VAL A 301 -20.98 20.76 9.01
N PHE A 302 -20.48 19.57 9.32
CA PHE A 302 -19.06 19.23 9.30
C PHE A 302 -18.73 18.46 8.02
N ASP A 303 -18.10 19.14 7.06
CA ASP A 303 -17.85 18.61 5.72
C ASP A 303 -16.37 18.23 5.51
N SER A 304 -16.14 16.93 5.35
CA SER A 304 -14.85 16.32 4.99
C SER A 304 -14.71 15.97 3.49
N VAL A 305 -15.80 16.07 2.74
CA VAL A 305 -15.96 15.60 1.36
C VAL A 305 -15.62 16.70 0.36
N GLY A 306 -16.06 17.94 0.57
CA GLY A 306 -15.68 19.09 -0.26
C GLY A 306 -16.45 19.19 -1.58
N LYS A 307 -15.77 19.05 -2.72
CA LYS A 307 -16.30 19.36 -4.08
C LYS A 307 -17.74 18.89 -4.33
N ALA A 308 -18.06 17.63 -4.02
CA ALA A 308 -19.36 17.03 -4.30
C ALA A 308 -20.48 17.49 -3.33
N SER A 309 -20.13 17.84 -2.10
CA SER A 309 -21.08 18.11 -1.01
C SER A 309 -21.29 19.59 -0.70
N ALA A 310 -20.42 20.47 -1.18
CA ALA A 310 -20.27 21.82 -0.63
C ALA A 310 -21.54 22.69 -0.68
N ILE A 311 -22.32 22.61 -1.76
CA ILE A 311 -23.57 23.40 -1.89
C ILE A 311 -24.66 22.80 -1.01
N ALA A 312 -24.88 21.48 -1.09
CA ALA A 312 -25.84 20.76 -0.26
C ALA A 312 -25.58 20.94 1.25
N SER A 313 -24.30 21.02 1.66
CA SER A 313 -23.88 21.30 3.04
C SER A 313 -24.35 22.66 3.56
N LEU A 314 -24.47 23.67 2.68
CA LEU A 314 -25.02 24.98 3.02
C LEU A 314 -26.55 24.95 3.07
N GLU A 315 -27.18 24.25 2.13
CA GLU A 315 -28.64 24.11 2.04
C GLU A 315 -29.23 23.28 3.20
N CYS A 316 -28.43 22.38 3.80
CA CYS A 316 -28.77 21.65 5.02
C CYS A 316 -28.89 22.52 6.27
N LEU A 317 -28.37 23.75 6.28
CA LEU A 317 -28.31 24.60 7.46
C LEU A 317 -29.63 25.34 7.72
N ARG A 318 -29.95 25.53 9.00
CA ARG A 318 -30.93 26.52 9.45
C ARG A 318 -30.40 27.95 9.25
N PRO A 319 -31.25 28.99 9.31
CA PRO A 319 -30.80 30.38 9.34
C PRO A 319 -29.73 30.62 10.43
N ARG A 320 -28.64 31.30 10.06
CA ARG A 320 -27.44 31.54 10.89
C ARG A 320 -26.67 30.27 11.31
N GLY A 321 -26.91 29.14 10.65
CA GLY A 321 -26.11 27.93 10.82
C GLY A 321 -24.67 28.09 10.30
N THR A 322 -23.78 27.15 10.67
CA THR A 322 -22.35 27.20 10.33
C THR A 322 -21.90 25.97 9.52
N ALA A 323 -21.34 26.18 8.32
CA ALA A 323 -20.65 25.13 7.59
C ALA A 323 -19.15 25.13 7.93
N VAL A 324 -18.64 23.97 8.34
CA VAL A 324 -17.25 23.74 8.74
C VAL A 324 -16.62 22.80 7.71
N PHE A 325 -15.95 23.37 6.71
CA PHE A 325 -15.29 22.61 5.65
C PHE A 325 -13.86 22.24 6.08
N PHE A 326 -13.61 20.99 6.47
CA PHE A 326 -12.31 20.56 7.00
C PHE A 326 -11.60 19.50 6.14
N GLY A 327 -12.26 18.92 5.14
CA GLY A 327 -11.67 17.94 4.21
C GLY A 327 -11.89 18.26 2.72
N ASN A 328 -11.32 17.42 1.85
CA ASN A 328 -11.34 17.55 0.38
C ASN A 328 -11.46 16.16 -0.28
N ALA A 329 -12.14 15.18 0.34
CA ALA A 329 -12.09 13.78 -0.10
C ALA A 329 -12.70 13.53 -1.50
N SER A 330 -13.44 14.48 -2.07
CA SER A 330 -13.93 14.50 -3.45
C SER A 330 -13.26 15.58 -4.33
N GLY A 331 -12.26 16.29 -3.78
CA GLY A 331 -11.67 17.50 -4.35
C GLY A 331 -11.98 18.75 -3.51
N ALA A 332 -11.35 19.87 -3.88
CA ALA A 332 -11.61 21.16 -3.24
C ALA A 332 -13.06 21.63 -3.46
N PRO A 333 -13.71 22.24 -2.46
CA PRO A 333 -14.98 22.95 -2.65
C PRO A 333 -14.90 23.98 -3.81
N PRO A 334 -16.01 24.23 -4.53
CA PRO A 334 -16.10 25.33 -5.48
C PRO A 334 -16.06 26.69 -4.77
N ASP A 335 -15.84 27.76 -5.55
CA ASP A 335 -15.93 29.13 -5.04
C ASP A 335 -17.35 29.46 -4.56
N ILE A 336 -17.46 29.90 -3.31
CA ILE A 336 -18.73 30.22 -2.65
C ILE A 336 -18.96 31.73 -2.71
N ASN A 337 -19.94 32.16 -3.50
CA ASN A 337 -20.34 33.57 -3.59
C ASN A 337 -20.96 34.04 -2.24
N PRO A 338 -20.44 35.10 -1.59
CA PRO A 338 -20.98 35.58 -0.31
C PRO A 338 -22.48 35.93 -0.32
N LEU A 339 -23.05 36.33 -1.47
CA LEU A 339 -24.49 36.60 -1.60
C LEU A 339 -25.35 35.33 -1.49
N MET A 340 -24.78 34.14 -1.68
CA MET A 340 -25.47 32.88 -1.40
C MET A 340 -25.70 32.71 0.11
N LEU A 341 -24.77 33.18 0.95
CA LEU A 341 -24.87 33.02 2.41
C LEU A 341 -26.02 33.85 2.99
N SER A 342 -26.28 35.05 2.47
CA SER A 342 -27.45 35.83 2.89
C SER A 342 -28.76 35.21 2.39
N LYS A 343 -28.80 34.75 1.14
CA LYS A 343 -29.97 34.06 0.55
C LYS A 343 -30.37 32.79 1.30
N LEU A 344 -29.39 32.00 1.77
CA LEU A 344 -29.60 30.79 2.57
C LEU A 344 -29.79 31.07 4.08
N GLY A 345 -30.09 32.33 4.46
CA GLY A 345 -30.44 32.68 5.85
C GLY A 345 -29.28 33.21 6.70
N SER A 346 -28.37 33.99 6.12
CA SER A 346 -27.21 34.61 6.80
C SER A 346 -26.27 33.58 7.43
N LEU A 347 -25.88 32.57 6.65
CA LEU A 347 -24.99 31.49 7.06
C LEU A 347 -23.56 31.96 7.38
N SER A 348 -22.88 31.19 8.23
CA SER A 348 -21.44 31.31 8.48
C SER A 348 -20.68 30.15 7.82
N ILE A 349 -19.45 30.42 7.38
CA ILE A 349 -18.53 29.41 6.84
C ILE A 349 -17.18 29.53 7.52
N THR A 350 -16.56 28.39 7.84
CA THR A 350 -15.15 28.31 8.22
C THR A 350 -14.44 27.15 7.51
N ARG A 351 -13.14 27.34 7.23
CA ARG A 351 -12.23 26.36 6.61
C ARG A 351 -11.02 26.14 7.53
N PRO A 352 -11.18 25.45 8.66
CA PRO A 352 -10.11 25.29 9.65
C PRO A 352 -8.99 24.37 9.16
N LYS A 353 -7.79 24.55 9.75
CA LYS A 353 -6.65 23.63 9.65
C LYS A 353 -6.13 23.32 11.05
N LEU A 354 -5.71 22.08 11.29
CA LEU A 354 -5.32 21.62 12.63
C LEU A 354 -4.20 22.49 13.25
N HIS A 355 -3.19 22.89 12.47
CA HIS A 355 -2.07 23.71 12.95
C HIS A 355 -2.51 25.02 13.64
N ASP A 356 -3.62 25.63 13.20
CA ASP A 356 -4.15 26.88 13.76
C ASP A 356 -4.77 26.70 15.16
N PHE A 357 -5.00 25.45 15.60
CA PHE A 357 -5.55 25.08 16.91
C PHE A 357 -4.52 24.39 17.82
N ILE A 358 -3.27 24.25 17.40
CA ILE A 358 -2.15 23.68 18.18
C ILE A 358 -0.91 24.58 18.12
N GLN A 359 -1.11 25.90 18.19
CA GLN A 359 -0.09 26.91 17.95
C GLN A 359 1.00 26.91 19.02
N THR A 360 0.65 26.61 20.28
CA THR A 360 1.60 26.54 21.40
C THR A 360 1.78 25.11 21.93
N ARG A 361 2.92 24.85 22.59
CA ARG A 361 3.17 23.60 23.33
C ARG A 361 2.08 23.30 24.36
N SER A 362 1.51 24.33 25.00
CA SER A 362 0.41 24.17 25.96
C SER A 362 -0.87 23.69 25.29
N GLU A 363 -1.22 24.21 24.12
CA GLU A 363 -2.39 23.76 23.36
C GLU A 363 -2.20 22.33 22.81
N VAL A 364 -1.01 22.02 22.29
CA VAL A 364 -0.64 20.66 21.85
C VAL A 364 -0.90 19.66 22.96
N VAL A 365 -0.31 19.89 24.14
CA VAL A 365 -0.44 18.99 25.30
C VAL A 365 -1.89 18.94 25.80
N GLN A 366 -2.54 20.09 26.02
CA GLN A 366 -3.91 20.14 26.55
C GLN A 366 -4.92 19.41 25.65
N ARG A 367 -4.83 19.59 24.32
CA ARG A 367 -5.75 18.94 23.37
C ARG A 367 -5.43 17.46 23.20
N SER A 368 -4.16 17.05 23.20
CA SER A 368 -3.80 15.62 23.16
C SER A 368 -4.18 14.90 24.44
N ASP A 369 -3.95 15.51 25.60
CA ASP A 369 -4.36 14.95 26.89
C ASP A 369 -5.87 14.75 26.94
N ALA A 370 -6.68 15.71 26.49
CA ALA A 370 -8.13 15.57 26.43
C ALA A 370 -8.57 14.34 25.58
N VAL A 371 -7.97 14.15 24.41
CA VAL A 371 -8.24 12.99 23.54
C VAL A 371 -7.78 11.68 24.18
N PHE A 372 -6.60 11.65 24.79
CA PHE A 372 -6.07 10.45 25.44
C PHE A 372 -6.83 10.08 26.73
N GLN A 373 -7.35 11.06 27.47
CA GLN A 373 -8.25 10.80 28.60
C GLN A 373 -9.58 10.18 28.13
N MET A 374 -10.19 10.68 27.05
CA MET A 374 -11.42 10.08 26.50
C MET A 374 -11.21 8.62 26.07
N LEU A 375 -10.07 8.28 25.44
CA LEU A 375 -9.72 6.89 25.14
C LEU A 375 -9.57 6.04 26.41
N LYS A 376 -8.84 6.54 27.41
CA LYS A 376 -8.60 5.88 28.70
C LYS A 376 -9.90 5.63 29.48
N GLN A 377 -10.81 6.61 29.45
CA GLN A 377 -12.12 6.55 30.09
C GLN A 377 -13.15 5.73 29.29
N ARG A 378 -12.79 5.32 28.05
CA ARG A 378 -13.67 4.63 27.08
C ARG A 378 -14.88 5.47 26.64
N GLU A 379 -14.76 6.79 26.73
CA GLU A 379 -15.69 7.77 26.15
C GLU A 379 -15.48 7.94 24.63
N LEU A 380 -14.34 7.45 24.13
CA LEU A 380 -14.02 7.39 22.71
C LEU A 380 -13.59 5.97 22.32
N ASP A 381 -14.35 5.34 21.43
CA ASP A 381 -14.06 4.04 20.82
C ASP A 381 -13.45 4.24 19.42
N LEU A 382 -12.14 4.00 19.32
CA LEU A 382 -11.31 4.18 18.13
C LEU A 382 -11.19 2.89 17.30
N ASN A 383 -11.55 2.95 16.02
CA ASN A 383 -11.37 1.82 15.10
C ASN A 383 -10.05 1.92 14.31
N ILE A 384 -9.04 1.12 14.66
CA ILE A 384 -7.92 0.81 13.76
C ILE A 384 -8.39 -0.35 12.86
N GLN A 385 -8.63 -0.05 11.58
CA GLN A 385 -9.11 -1.03 10.62
C GLN A 385 -8.00 -1.97 10.15
N GLU A 386 -6.79 -1.44 9.94
CA GLU A 386 -5.69 -2.19 9.32
C GLU A 386 -4.34 -1.63 9.74
N ILE A 387 -3.35 -2.52 9.90
CA ILE A 387 -1.95 -2.15 10.14
C ILE A 387 -1.09 -2.88 9.11
N PHE A 388 -0.73 -2.18 8.05
CA PHE A 388 0.16 -2.71 7.02
C PHE A 388 1.62 -2.70 7.51
N ASP A 389 2.41 -3.68 7.08
CA ASP A 389 3.86 -3.60 7.25
C ASP A 389 4.43 -2.45 6.40
N PHE A 390 5.46 -1.79 6.92
CA PHE A 390 6.09 -0.65 6.24
C PHE A 390 6.97 -1.08 5.04
N THR A 391 6.29 -1.54 3.99
CA THR A 391 6.85 -1.86 2.67
C THR A 391 6.23 -0.94 1.62
N ARG A 392 6.85 -0.83 0.43
CA ARG A 392 6.26 -0.06 -0.68
C ARG A 392 4.85 -0.56 -1.02
N ASN A 393 4.67 -1.88 -1.04
CA ASN A 393 3.40 -2.53 -1.37
C ASN A 393 2.33 -2.27 -0.30
N GLY A 394 2.66 -2.41 0.99
CA GLY A 394 1.73 -2.09 2.09
C GLY A 394 1.26 -0.64 2.07
N VAL A 395 2.19 0.29 1.85
CA VAL A 395 1.89 1.73 1.76
C VAL A 395 1.02 2.07 0.53
N ILE A 396 1.28 1.43 -0.61
CA ILE A 396 0.44 1.54 -1.82
C ILE A 396 -0.97 0.96 -1.56
N GLN A 397 -1.08 -0.21 -0.92
CA GLN A 397 -2.36 -0.85 -0.63
C GLN A 397 -3.23 -0.01 0.32
N GLY A 398 -2.67 0.46 1.44
CA GLY A 398 -3.36 1.37 2.36
C GLY A 398 -3.84 2.65 1.66
N THR A 399 -2.98 3.25 0.83
CA THR A 399 -3.33 4.45 0.04
C THR A 399 -4.48 4.19 -0.94
N LYS A 400 -4.47 3.05 -1.67
CA LYS A 400 -5.58 2.62 -2.55
C LYS A 400 -6.87 2.40 -1.77
N MET A 401 -6.82 1.82 -0.57
CA MET A 401 -7.99 1.63 0.28
C MET A 401 -8.62 2.96 0.69
N LEU A 402 -7.80 3.95 1.08
CA LEU A 402 -8.28 5.27 1.46
C LEU A 402 -8.90 6.01 0.26
N GLN A 403 -8.17 6.15 -0.85
CA GLN A 403 -8.65 6.87 -2.03
C GLN A 403 -9.85 6.19 -2.69
N GLY A 404 -9.90 4.86 -2.70
CA GLY A 404 -11.02 4.06 -3.17
C GLY A 404 -12.23 4.03 -2.22
N ARG A 405 -12.25 4.83 -1.16
CA ARG A 405 -13.31 4.90 -0.14
C ARG A 405 -13.63 3.55 0.52
N LYS A 406 -12.67 2.62 0.56
CA LYS A 406 -12.79 1.28 1.18
C LYS A 406 -12.51 1.27 2.68
N THR A 407 -11.96 2.36 3.22
CA THR A 407 -11.75 2.52 4.66
C THR A 407 -13.05 2.85 5.42
N ALA A 408 -13.14 2.36 6.65
CA ALA A 408 -14.18 2.59 7.65
C ALA A 408 -13.56 2.69 9.07
N GLY A 409 -12.35 3.25 9.15
CA GLY A 409 -11.52 3.36 10.34
C GLY A 409 -10.15 3.95 9.98
N LYS A 410 -9.21 3.91 10.91
CA LYS A 410 -7.83 4.33 10.71
C LYS A 410 -6.99 3.22 10.05
N VAL A 411 -6.01 3.60 9.26
CA VAL A 411 -4.96 2.71 8.74
C VAL A 411 -3.61 3.21 9.24
N LEU A 412 -2.76 2.28 9.69
CA LEU A 412 -1.38 2.54 10.11
C LEU A 412 -0.38 1.76 9.27
N PHE A 413 0.88 2.18 9.33
CA PHE A 413 2.05 1.43 8.87
C PHE A 413 2.95 1.07 10.06
N ASP A 414 3.21 -0.21 10.32
CA ASP A 414 4.17 -0.64 11.34
C ASP A 414 5.60 -0.54 10.77
N ILE A 415 6.29 0.52 11.19
CA ILE A 415 7.65 0.82 10.74
C ILE A 415 8.59 -0.33 11.12
N ARG A 416 8.52 -0.81 12.37
CA ARG A 416 9.43 -1.85 12.89
C ARG A 416 9.35 -3.15 12.10
N ARG A 417 8.13 -3.59 11.76
CA ARG A 417 7.94 -4.80 10.94
C ARG A 417 8.58 -4.63 9.57
N GLY A 418 8.37 -3.48 8.92
CA GLY A 418 9.05 -3.15 7.66
C GLY A 418 10.58 -3.19 7.76
N LEU A 419 11.17 -2.69 8.85
CA LEU A 419 12.62 -2.78 9.06
C LEU A 419 13.10 -4.22 9.23
N SER A 420 12.36 -5.04 9.98
CA SER A 420 12.67 -6.46 10.18
C SER A 420 12.58 -7.23 8.86
N MET A 421 11.57 -6.97 8.03
CA MET A 421 11.43 -7.54 6.69
C MET A 421 12.57 -7.08 5.78
N HIS A 422 12.93 -5.79 5.78
CA HIS A 422 14.05 -5.32 4.96
C HIS A 422 15.37 -5.99 5.35
N GLN A 423 15.65 -6.16 6.65
CA GLN A 423 16.84 -6.89 7.11
C GLN A 423 16.83 -8.36 6.69
N LYS A 424 15.68 -9.04 6.80
CA LYS A 424 15.46 -10.40 6.29
C LYS A 424 15.78 -10.49 4.79
N HIS A 425 15.24 -9.55 4.00
CA HIS A 425 15.44 -9.51 2.55
C HIS A 425 16.91 -9.23 2.18
N GLN A 426 17.59 -8.31 2.88
CA GLN A 426 19.02 -8.06 2.65
C GLN A 426 19.89 -9.29 2.91
N ARG A 427 19.63 -10.07 3.97
CA ARG A 427 20.34 -11.35 4.20
C ARG A 427 20.11 -12.36 3.09
N ALA A 428 18.88 -12.43 2.55
CA ALA A 428 18.59 -13.25 1.39
C ALA A 428 19.40 -12.80 0.16
N VAL A 429 19.42 -11.50 -0.14
CA VAL A 429 20.21 -10.90 -1.24
C VAL A 429 21.71 -11.19 -1.08
N GLU A 430 22.26 -11.01 0.12
CA GLU A 430 23.65 -11.33 0.44
C GLU A 430 23.95 -12.81 0.18
N SER A 431 23.08 -13.72 0.61
CA SER A 431 23.24 -15.17 0.40
C SER A 431 23.18 -15.56 -1.08
N ILE A 432 22.24 -15.00 -1.85
CA ILE A 432 22.09 -15.25 -3.30
C ILE A 432 23.33 -14.77 -4.06
N ILE A 433 23.77 -13.53 -3.81
CA ILE A 433 24.92 -12.93 -4.51
C ILE A 433 26.23 -13.61 -4.13
N ALA A 434 26.42 -13.99 -2.85
CA ALA A 434 27.58 -14.76 -2.44
C ALA A 434 27.61 -16.15 -3.10
N SER A 435 26.46 -16.83 -3.14
CA SER A 435 26.35 -18.18 -3.71
C SER A 435 26.56 -18.20 -5.23
N ARG A 436 26.06 -17.22 -5.99
CA ARG A 436 26.38 -17.10 -7.43
C ARG A 436 27.88 -16.96 -7.74
N LYS A 437 28.66 -16.40 -6.81
CA LYS A 437 30.12 -16.24 -6.92
C LYS A 437 30.93 -17.40 -6.33
N SER A 438 30.28 -18.33 -5.64
CA SER A 438 30.91 -19.45 -4.94
C SER A 438 30.95 -20.67 -5.84
N SER A 439 32.06 -21.42 -5.86
CA SER A 439 32.16 -22.66 -6.65
C SER A 439 31.10 -23.68 -6.24
N LEU A 440 30.78 -24.64 -7.12
CA LEU A 440 29.66 -25.58 -6.97
C LEU A 440 29.56 -26.23 -5.57
N GLY A 441 30.69 -26.67 -4.99
CA GLY A 441 30.74 -27.29 -3.66
C GLY A 441 30.57 -26.34 -2.47
N SER A 442 30.44 -25.04 -2.73
CA SER A 442 30.21 -23.95 -1.76
C SER A 442 28.87 -23.22 -1.96
N LYS A 443 28.04 -23.64 -2.93
CA LYS A 443 26.69 -23.08 -3.12
C LYS A 443 25.75 -23.46 -1.98
N ILE A 444 24.86 -22.55 -1.62
CA ILE A 444 23.79 -22.81 -0.65
C ILE A 444 22.71 -23.72 -1.28
N SER A 445 22.12 -24.63 -0.51
CA SER A 445 21.06 -25.52 -1.01
C SER A 445 19.70 -24.83 -1.18
N ASN A 446 19.44 -23.77 -0.41
CA ASN A 446 18.35 -22.82 -0.57
C ASN A 446 18.67 -21.56 0.26
N ILE A 447 17.87 -20.50 0.14
CA ILE A 447 17.82 -19.42 1.13
C ILE A 447 17.45 -20.05 2.49
N SER A 448 18.14 -19.65 3.56
CA SER A 448 17.87 -20.12 4.92
C SER A 448 16.39 -19.94 5.31
N SER A 449 15.80 -20.89 6.03
CA SER A 449 14.37 -20.88 6.40
C SER A 449 13.89 -19.63 7.15
N GLU A 450 14.78 -18.91 7.85
CA GLU A 450 14.48 -17.61 8.46
C GLU A 450 14.35 -16.45 7.45
N ASN A 451 15.04 -16.54 6.30
CA ASN A 451 15.13 -15.47 5.30
C ASN A 451 14.40 -15.78 3.98
N VAL A 452 13.95 -17.02 3.76
CA VAL A 452 13.22 -17.42 2.55
C VAL A 452 11.89 -16.65 2.39
N PRO A 453 11.55 -16.16 1.19
CA PRO A 453 10.29 -15.45 0.96
C PRO A 453 9.09 -16.34 1.25
N GLN A 454 8.11 -15.82 2.00
CA GLN A 454 6.87 -16.54 2.34
C GLN A 454 5.75 -16.33 1.32
N THR A 455 5.91 -15.35 0.42
CA THR A 455 4.96 -15.02 -0.65
C THR A 455 5.71 -14.67 -1.93
N LEU A 456 5.02 -14.73 -3.08
CA LEU A 456 5.60 -14.28 -4.35
C LEU A 456 5.92 -12.78 -4.33
N ASP A 457 5.17 -11.97 -3.57
CA ASP A 457 5.47 -10.54 -3.40
C ASP A 457 6.78 -10.32 -2.63
N GLU A 458 7.04 -11.07 -1.55
CA GLU A 458 8.36 -11.07 -0.88
C GLU A 458 9.47 -11.51 -1.83
N ALA A 459 9.21 -12.51 -2.68
CA ALA A 459 10.20 -13.01 -3.64
C ALA A 459 10.57 -11.95 -4.70
N TYR A 460 9.59 -11.24 -5.26
CA TYR A 460 9.85 -10.13 -6.18
C TYR A 460 10.48 -8.91 -5.49
N ASP A 461 10.15 -8.64 -4.22
CA ASP A 461 10.82 -7.58 -3.45
C ASP A 461 12.30 -7.93 -3.17
N ILE A 462 12.65 -9.21 -2.96
CA ILE A 462 14.04 -9.69 -2.89
C ILE A 462 14.71 -9.63 -4.27
N GLN A 463 14.03 -10.06 -5.35
CA GLN A 463 14.53 -9.98 -6.73
C GLN A 463 14.92 -8.54 -7.10
N ALA A 464 14.09 -7.55 -6.74
CA ALA A 464 14.38 -6.15 -6.98
C ALA A 464 15.68 -5.69 -6.30
N LEU A 465 15.94 -6.15 -5.06
CA LEU A 465 17.18 -5.85 -4.34
C LEU A 465 18.39 -6.60 -4.93
N VAL A 466 18.22 -7.83 -5.41
CA VAL A 466 19.26 -8.57 -6.17
C VAL A 466 19.59 -7.81 -7.45
N LYS A 467 18.58 -7.33 -8.19
CA LYS A 467 18.76 -6.48 -9.38
C LYS A 467 19.54 -5.21 -9.06
N ASP A 468 19.11 -4.44 -8.06
CA ASP A 468 19.76 -3.20 -7.66
C ASP A 468 21.23 -3.45 -7.28
N ALA A 469 21.52 -4.52 -6.55
CA ALA A 469 22.86 -4.91 -6.17
C ALA A 469 23.72 -5.41 -7.35
N THR A 470 23.13 -5.91 -8.43
CA THR A 470 23.80 -6.22 -9.71
C THR A 470 24.14 -4.93 -10.47
N LEU A 471 23.15 -4.04 -10.64
CA LEU A 471 23.32 -2.75 -11.33
C LEU A 471 24.38 -1.85 -10.65
N LEU A 472 24.45 -1.87 -9.31
CA LEU A 472 25.44 -1.08 -8.55
C LEU A 472 26.90 -1.57 -8.69
N LYS A 473 27.13 -2.79 -9.18
CA LYS A 473 28.47 -3.44 -9.16
C LYS A 473 29.15 -3.52 -10.52
N GLY A 474 28.47 -3.20 -11.62
CA GLY A 474 29.00 -3.40 -12.97
C GLY A 474 28.66 -2.27 -13.93
N ASN A 475 29.36 -2.23 -15.06
CA ASN A 475 29.02 -1.39 -16.20
C ASN A 475 27.86 -2.04 -17.00
N THR A 476 26.69 -2.18 -16.37
CA THR A 476 25.54 -2.90 -16.92
C THR A 476 24.25 -2.12 -16.73
N SER A 477 23.33 -2.26 -17.67
CA SER A 477 21.93 -1.84 -17.54
C SER A 477 20.99 -3.05 -17.50
N GLU A 478 19.78 -2.84 -17.00
CA GLU A 478 18.63 -3.71 -17.28
C GLU A 478 18.19 -3.41 -18.72
N ILE A 479 18.04 -4.45 -19.56
CA ILE A 479 17.68 -4.32 -20.98
C ILE A 479 16.32 -4.93 -21.32
N GLY A 480 15.66 -5.57 -20.36
CA GLY A 480 14.54 -6.44 -20.66
C GLY A 480 14.17 -7.39 -19.53
N ARG A 481 13.30 -8.36 -19.84
CA ARG A 481 12.77 -9.35 -18.89
C ARG A 481 12.75 -10.76 -19.50
N LYS A 482 13.03 -11.76 -18.67
CA LYS A 482 12.91 -13.19 -19.03
C LYS A 482 11.64 -13.77 -18.40
N ILE A 483 10.92 -14.63 -19.10
CA ILE A 483 9.75 -15.34 -18.55
C ILE A 483 10.13 -16.79 -18.26
N ALA A 484 9.77 -17.29 -17.09
CA ALA A 484 10.04 -18.65 -16.62
C ALA A 484 8.74 -19.35 -16.19
N ALA A 485 8.76 -20.69 -16.18
CA ALA A 485 7.60 -21.54 -15.97
C ALA A 485 6.46 -21.28 -16.99
N THR A 486 6.79 -21.38 -18.28
CA THR A 486 5.90 -21.12 -19.42
C THR A 486 5.18 -22.35 -19.97
N SER A 487 5.21 -23.46 -19.23
CA SER A 487 4.42 -24.67 -19.48
C SER A 487 3.79 -25.13 -18.17
N GLU A 488 2.66 -25.86 -18.25
CA GLU A 488 1.98 -26.42 -17.06
C GLU A 488 2.94 -27.30 -16.24
N MET A 489 3.72 -28.16 -16.92
CA MET A 489 4.73 -29.01 -16.28
C MET A 489 5.78 -28.22 -15.48
N ALA A 490 6.24 -27.09 -16.03
CA ALA A 490 7.20 -26.24 -15.34
C ALA A 490 6.56 -25.52 -14.14
N GLN A 491 5.32 -25.06 -14.26
CA GLN A 491 4.55 -24.42 -13.17
C GLN A 491 4.27 -25.40 -12.02
N GLU A 492 3.82 -26.62 -12.33
CA GLU A 492 3.66 -27.70 -11.36
C GLU A 492 4.98 -28.02 -10.65
N SER A 493 6.09 -28.09 -11.38
CA SER A 493 7.40 -28.45 -10.81
C SER A 493 7.88 -27.49 -9.72
N VAL A 494 7.50 -26.21 -9.79
CA VAL A 494 7.88 -25.17 -8.83
C VAL A 494 6.70 -24.67 -7.97
N SER A 495 5.58 -25.40 -8.02
CA SER A 495 4.35 -25.20 -7.22
C SER A 495 3.70 -23.82 -7.40
N VAL A 496 3.51 -23.40 -8.65
CA VAL A 496 2.76 -22.19 -9.04
C VAL A 496 1.66 -22.50 -10.06
N ASN A 497 0.72 -21.57 -10.23
CA ASN A 497 -0.39 -21.68 -11.20
C ASN A 497 -0.34 -20.59 -12.29
N GLU A 498 0.73 -19.79 -12.32
CA GLU A 498 1.04 -18.84 -13.40
C GLU A 498 2.56 -18.74 -13.55
N PRO A 499 3.08 -18.24 -14.69
CA PRO A 499 4.51 -18.00 -14.88
C PRO A 499 5.11 -17.02 -13.85
N PHE A 500 6.42 -16.86 -13.88
CA PHE A 500 7.12 -15.77 -13.21
C PHE A 500 8.19 -15.16 -14.12
N TYR A 501 8.77 -14.02 -13.72
CA TYR A 501 9.75 -13.31 -14.54
C TYR A 501 11.01 -12.92 -13.77
N GLY A 502 12.09 -12.66 -14.51
CA GLY A 502 13.34 -12.06 -14.05
C GLY A 502 13.77 -10.91 -14.96
N SER A 503 14.85 -10.23 -14.61
CA SER A 503 15.44 -9.13 -15.39
C SER A 503 16.64 -9.61 -16.22
N LEU A 504 16.74 -9.10 -17.45
CA LEU A 504 17.88 -9.31 -18.36
C LEU A 504 18.87 -8.15 -18.24
N PHE A 505 20.16 -8.45 -18.36
CA PHE A 505 21.23 -7.46 -18.21
C PHE A 505 22.14 -7.36 -19.44
N SER A 506 22.63 -6.15 -19.71
CA SER A 506 23.49 -5.89 -20.87
C SER A 506 24.84 -6.63 -20.81
N HIS A 507 25.40 -6.86 -19.62
CA HIS A 507 26.67 -7.61 -19.46
C HIS A 507 26.51 -9.13 -19.68
N SER A 508 25.30 -9.66 -19.52
CA SER A 508 24.98 -11.08 -19.68
C SER A 508 24.26 -11.39 -21.00
N THR A 509 24.26 -10.45 -21.95
CA THR A 509 23.59 -10.61 -23.25
C THR A 509 24.60 -10.54 -24.39
N PHE A 510 24.61 -11.57 -25.22
CA PHE A 510 25.58 -11.80 -26.28
C PHE A 510 24.91 -11.96 -27.65
N ALA A 511 25.70 -11.83 -28.72
CA ALA A 511 25.26 -12.14 -30.08
C ALA A 511 25.66 -13.56 -30.48
N SER A 512 24.91 -14.15 -31.43
CA SER A 512 25.26 -15.41 -32.09
C SER A 512 26.68 -15.36 -32.66
N GLY A 513 27.43 -16.47 -32.54
CA GLY A 513 28.83 -16.61 -32.91
C GLY A 513 29.83 -16.26 -31.80
N THR A 514 29.38 -15.87 -30.59
CA THR A 514 30.29 -15.55 -29.47
C THR A 514 30.93 -16.78 -28.83
N GLU A 515 32.05 -16.56 -28.15
CA GLU A 515 32.52 -17.42 -27.06
C GLU A 515 32.00 -16.87 -25.72
N ILE A 516 31.69 -17.75 -24.76
CA ILE A 516 31.20 -17.40 -23.42
C ILE A 516 32.04 -18.16 -22.40
N SER A 517 32.78 -17.43 -21.55
CA SER A 517 33.61 -18.04 -20.50
C SER A 517 32.73 -18.43 -19.30
N ILE A 518 32.86 -19.68 -18.86
CA ILE A 518 32.16 -20.16 -17.65
C ILE A 518 32.84 -19.62 -16.39
N SER A 519 34.15 -19.31 -16.41
CA SER A 519 34.85 -18.65 -15.30
C SER A 519 34.56 -17.16 -15.16
N ASP A 520 33.73 -16.55 -16.03
CA ASP A 520 33.26 -15.18 -15.83
C ASP A 520 32.35 -15.07 -14.59
N ALA A 521 32.99 -14.70 -13.48
CA ALA A 521 32.36 -14.49 -12.18
C ALA A 521 31.35 -13.32 -12.14
N SER A 522 31.19 -12.54 -13.23
CA SER A 522 30.09 -11.58 -13.37
C SER A 522 28.78 -12.26 -13.78
N LEU A 523 28.84 -13.29 -14.63
CA LEU A 523 27.68 -14.06 -15.10
C LEU A 523 27.21 -15.09 -14.04
N GLY A 524 28.15 -15.67 -13.28
CA GLY A 524 27.84 -16.72 -12.30
C GLY A 524 27.39 -18.04 -12.95
N LEU A 525 27.78 -18.27 -14.21
CA LEU A 525 27.66 -19.56 -14.88
C LEU A 525 28.54 -20.59 -14.17
N GLN A 526 28.03 -21.80 -13.94
CA GLN A 526 28.81 -22.86 -13.28
C GLN A 526 28.34 -24.23 -13.74
N GLU A 527 29.27 -25.16 -13.90
CA GLU A 527 28.98 -26.54 -14.27
C GLU A 527 28.05 -27.24 -13.25
N GLY A 528 27.30 -28.23 -13.73
CA GLY A 528 26.33 -28.99 -12.94
C GLY A 528 24.88 -28.47 -13.06
N PHE A 529 24.69 -27.16 -13.10
CA PHE A 529 23.39 -26.55 -13.44
C PHE A 529 23.58 -25.37 -14.40
N LEU A 530 24.02 -25.73 -15.62
CA LEU A 530 24.15 -24.84 -16.76
C LEU A 530 23.30 -25.40 -17.88
N LEU A 531 22.14 -24.80 -18.12
CA LEU A 531 21.13 -25.27 -19.07
C LEU A 531 21.05 -24.34 -20.26
N VAL A 532 20.79 -24.89 -21.45
CA VAL A 532 20.48 -24.10 -22.66
C VAL A 532 19.03 -24.30 -23.07
N GLU A 533 18.28 -23.20 -23.08
CA GLU A 533 16.84 -23.16 -23.35
C GLU A 533 16.59 -22.37 -24.64
N PRO A 534 16.22 -23.03 -25.75
CA PRO A 534 15.70 -22.36 -26.94
C PRO A 534 14.43 -21.57 -26.61
N GLU A 535 14.46 -20.26 -26.81
CA GLU A 535 13.33 -19.34 -26.65
C GLU A 535 13.14 -18.48 -27.91
N PHE A 536 12.14 -17.59 -27.90
CA PHE A 536 12.07 -16.41 -28.75
C PHE A 536 12.29 -15.15 -27.91
N ALA A 537 12.76 -14.06 -28.52
CA ALA A 537 12.81 -12.76 -27.85
C ALA A 537 12.14 -11.67 -28.69
N PHE A 538 11.22 -10.92 -28.10
CA PHE A 538 10.58 -9.74 -28.71
C PHE A 538 11.30 -8.46 -28.30
N ARG A 539 11.48 -7.50 -29.21
CA ARG A 539 11.81 -6.12 -28.83
C ARG A 539 10.57 -5.24 -28.89
N MET A 540 10.34 -4.45 -27.86
CA MET A 540 9.19 -3.54 -27.80
C MET A 540 9.39 -2.28 -28.65
N ASN A 541 8.40 -1.87 -29.46
CA ASN A 541 8.39 -0.62 -30.23
C ASN A 541 7.79 0.58 -29.48
N SER A 542 7.04 0.30 -28.40
CA SER A 542 6.24 1.26 -27.63
C SER A 542 6.18 0.85 -26.16
N ASP A 543 5.92 1.83 -25.30
CA ASP A 543 5.62 1.60 -23.89
C ASP A 543 4.22 0.98 -23.75
N THR A 544 4.08 0.05 -22.81
CA THR A 544 2.77 -0.46 -22.37
C THR A 544 2.14 0.44 -21.31
N GLU A 545 0.82 0.36 -21.16
CA GLU A 545 0.05 1.22 -20.27
C GLU A 545 -0.39 0.52 -18.99
N VAL A 546 -0.24 1.24 -17.87
CA VAL A 546 -0.78 0.84 -16.57
C VAL A 546 -2.30 0.71 -16.63
N GLY A 547 -2.82 -0.44 -16.21
CA GLY A 547 -4.27 -0.66 -16.07
C GLY A 547 -4.99 -1.05 -17.35
N VAL A 548 -4.31 -1.02 -18.50
CA VAL A 548 -4.76 -1.68 -19.73
C VAL A 548 -4.56 -3.18 -19.58
N LYS A 549 -5.57 -3.97 -19.94
CA LYS A 549 -5.45 -5.43 -20.04
C LYS A 549 -4.99 -5.79 -21.45
N TYR A 550 -3.81 -6.41 -21.55
CA TYR A 550 -3.25 -6.86 -22.81
C TYR A 550 -3.74 -8.26 -23.19
N THR A 551 -4.00 -8.47 -24.48
CA THR A 551 -4.24 -9.76 -25.14
C THR A 551 -3.14 -9.98 -26.19
N PRO A 552 -2.96 -11.19 -26.74
CA PRO A 552 -2.05 -11.42 -27.87
C PRO A 552 -2.24 -10.39 -29.00
N ASP A 553 -3.46 -10.18 -29.47
CA ASP A 553 -3.77 -9.21 -30.55
C ASP A 553 -3.40 -7.77 -30.17
N SER A 554 -3.62 -7.37 -28.91
CA SER A 554 -3.39 -5.99 -28.49
C SER A 554 -1.91 -5.70 -28.21
N ILE A 555 -1.17 -6.66 -27.65
CA ILE A 555 0.27 -6.52 -27.37
C ILE A 555 1.13 -6.69 -28.64
N LYS A 556 0.66 -7.47 -29.63
CA LYS A 556 1.32 -7.66 -30.93
C LYS A 556 1.72 -6.35 -31.59
N ARG A 557 0.87 -5.32 -31.51
CA ARG A 557 1.12 -3.97 -32.05
C ARG A 557 2.28 -3.24 -31.37
N SER A 558 2.65 -3.63 -30.16
CA SER A 558 3.79 -3.08 -29.42
C SER A 558 5.11 -3.77 -29.71
N ILE A 559 5.17 -4.75 -30.63
CA ILE A 559 6.40 -5.45 -31.04
C ILE A 559 7.05 -4.71 -32.22
N GLY A 560 8.34 -4.41 -32.11
CA GLY A 560 9.15 -3.82 -33.20
C GLY A 560 9.98 -4.84 -33.96
N SER A 561 10.38 -5.91 -33.30
CA SER A 561 11.16 -6.99 -33.89
C SER A 561 11.06 -8.26 -33.05
N ILE A 562 11.54 -9.36 -33.61
CA ILE A 562 11.71 -10.64 -32.93
C ILE A 562 13.08 -11.23 -33.30
N MET A 563 13.72 -11.93 -32.38
CA MET A 563 15.00 -12.63 -32.55
C MET A 563 14.85 -14.11 -32.14
N PRO A 564 15.49 -15.07 -32.84
CA PRO A 564 15.72 -16.40 -32.28
C PRO A 564 16.72 -16.25 -31.13
N THR A 565 16.57 -17.01 -30.05
CA THR A 565 17.29 -16.70 -28.80
C THR A 565 17.52 -17.93 -27.94
N VAL A 566 18.71 -18.07 -27.39
CA VAL A 566 19.00 -19.13 -26.41
C VAL A 566 19.26 -18.49 -25.05
N GLU A 567 18.44 -18.84 -24.07
CA GLU A 567 18.71 -18.54 -22.67
C GLU A 567 19.71 -19.57 -22.11
N ILE A 568 20.65 -19.09 -21.33
CA ILE A 568 21.59 -19.87 -20.54
C ILE A 568 21.16 -19.74 -19.07
N ALA A 569 20.47 -20.76 -18.56
CA ALA A 569 19.96 -20.75 -17.20
C ALA A 569 20.99 -21.31 -16.21
N THR A 570 21.13 -20.64 -15.06
CA THR A 570 21.99 -20.99 -13.92
C THR A 570 21.29 -20.57 -12.63
N SER A 571 21.75 -21.05 -11.48
CA SER A 571 21.18 -20.63 -10.19
C SER A 571 22.24 -20.37 -9.12
N ALA A 572 21.91 -19.47 -8.19
CA ALA A 572 22.58 -19.35 -6.91
C ALA A 572 22.60 -20.67 -6.11
N PHE A 573 21.61 -21.54 -6.31
CA PHE A 573 21.43 -22.73 -5.48
C PHE A 573 22.20 -23.96 -6.00
N PHE A 574 22.64 -24.82 -5.09
CA PHE A 574 23.14 -26.14 -5.44
C PHE A 574 21.97 -27.07 -5.79
N MET A 575 22.01 -27.67 -6.98
CA MET A 575 20.99 -28.59 -7.48
C MET A 575 21.66 -29.90 -7.90
N SER A 576 21.48 -30.97 -7.12
CA SER A 576 22.00 -32.32 -7.44
C SER A 576 21.17 -33.05 -8.49
N ASP A 577 19.88 -32.73 -8.57
CA ASP A 577 18.88 -33.47 -9.33
C ASP A 577 17.57 -32.66 -9.45
N LEU A 578 16.61 -33.18 -10.20
CA LEU A 578 15.32 -32.54 -10.42
C LEU A 578 14.46 -32.43 -9.14
N ALA A 579 14.65 -33.30 -8.13
CA ALA A 579 13.92 -33.18 -6.87
C ALA A 579 14.49 -32.04 -6.02
N ALA A 580 15.80 -31.82 -6.02
CA ALA A 580 16.43 -30.64 -5.42
C ALA A 580 15.89 -29.34 -6.05
N PHE A 581 15.76 -29.28 -7.38
CA PHE A 581 15.14 -28.15 -8.08
C PHE A 581 13.69 -27.91 -7.62
N LYS A 582 12.83 -28.95 -7.61
CA LYS A 582 11.43 -28.85 -7.16
C LYS A 582 11.32 -28.37 -5.70
N ASN A 583 12.24 -28.80 -4.83
CA ASN A 583 12.27 -28.44 -3.41
C ASN A 583 12.71 -26.99 -3.12
N LEU A 584 13.22 -26.24 -4.11
CA LEU A 584 13.55 -24.82 -3.92
C LEU A 584 12.29 -23.95 -3.80
N GLY A 585 11.26 -24.28 -4.58
CA GLY A 585 10.02 -23.50 -4.72
C GLY A 585 10.21 -22.19 -5.49
N ALA A 586 9.15 -21.74 -6.17
CA ALA A 586 9.20 -20.54 -7.01
C ALA A 586 9.67 -19.27 -6.28
N GLY A 587 9.41 -19.14 -4.96
CA GLY A 587 9.86 -17.99 -4.18
C GLY A 587 11.38 -17.79 -4.20
N SER A 588 12.16 -18.86 -4.05
CA SER A 588 13.63 -18.77 -4.12
C SER A 588 14.13 -18.57 -5.55
N LEU A 589 13.49 -19.20 -6.55
CA LEU A 589 13.85 -19.04 -7.96
C LEU A 589 13.58 -17.62 -8.47
N ILE A 590 12.46 -17.01 -8.07
CA ILE A 590 12.14 -15.61 -8.37
C ILE A 590 13.16 -14.68 -7.71
N ALA A 591 13.45 -14.89 -6.41
CA ALA A 591 14.47 -14.11 -5.69
C ALA A 591 15.84 -14.19 -6.38
N ASP A 592 16.21 -15.36 -6.91
CA ASP A 592 17.40 -15.63 -7.73
C ASP A 592 17.20 -15.27 -9.22
N ASN A 593 16.46 -14.19 -9.49
CA ASN A 593 16.24 -13.60 -10.81
C ASN A 593 15.74 -14.61 -11.88
N ALA A 594 14.82 -15.49 -11.49
CA ALA A 594 14.23 -16.53 -12.34
C ALA A 594 15.25 -17.46 -13.01
N CYS A 595 16.37 -17.75 -12.35
CA CYS A 595 17.49 -18.55 -12.87
C CYS A 595 18.16 -17.99 -14.14
N HIS A 596 18.00 -16.69 -14.43
CA HIS A 596 18.72 -16.08 -15.55
C HIS A 596 20.24 -16.13 -15.30
N GLY A 597 21.01 -16.61 -16.29
CA GLY A 597 22.47 -16.58 -16.30
C GLY A 597 23.01 -15.68 -17.40
N ALA A 598 22.73 -16.03 -18.65
CA ALA A 598 23.08 -15.25 -19.82
C ALA A 598 22.08 -15.48 -20.97
N LEU A 599 22.09 -14.60 -21.97
CA LEU A 599 21.22 -14.65 -23.14
C LEU A 599 22.05 -14.55 -24.42
N VAL A 600 21.75 -15.38 -25.43
CA VAL A 600 22.37 -15.28 -26.77
C VAL A 600 21.31 -14.97 -27.80
N LEU A 601 21.40 -13.79 -28.41
CA LEU A 601 20.49 -13.28 -29.44
C LEU A 601 21.03 -13.63 -30.84
N GLY A 602 20.17 -14.19 -31.69
CA GLY A 602 20.43 -14.26 -33.13
C GLY A 602 20.00 -13.01 -33.88
N ASP A 603 19.91 -13.12 -35.21
CA ASP A 603 19.58 -12.00 -36.09
C ASP A 603 18.18 -11.43 -35.84
N GLU A 604 18.06 -10.10 -35.91
CA GLU A 604 16.84 -9.38 -35.56
C GLU A 604 15.92 -9.20 -36.78
N LEU A 605 14.78 -9.91 -36.77
CA LEU A 605 13.72 -9.72 -37.76
C LEU A 605 12.88 -8.51 -37.37
N VAL A 606 13.14 -7.38 -38.02
CA VAL A 606 12.40 -6.12 -37.81
C VAL A 606 11.04 -6.16 -38.51
N GLY A 607 10.01 -5.73 -37.79
CA GLY A 607 8.64 -5.71 -38.27
C GLY A 607 8.15 -4.32 -38.67
N ASP A 608 7.51 -4.24 -39.83
CA ASP A 608 6.58 -3.15 -40.14
C ASP A 608 5.15 -3.61 -39.78
N LEU A 609 4.50 -2.87 -38.88
CA LEU A 609 3.12 -3.10 -38.42
C LEU A 609 2.20 -1.90 -38.74
N THR A 610 2.59 -1.04 -39.69
CA THR A 610 1.75 0.07 -40.17
C THR A 610 0.47 -0.42 -40.85
N GLU A 611 0.47 -1.64 -41.40
CA GLU A 611 -0.71 -2.32 -41.95
C GLU A 611 -1.09 -3.56 -41.13
N SER A 612 -2.39 -3.75 -40.90
CA SER A 612 -2.94 -4.88 -40.13
C SER A 612 -2.74 -6.26 -40.79
N SER A 613 -2.32 -6.29 -42.05
CA SER A 613 -2.08 -7.48 -42.86
C SER A 613 -0.62 -7.60 -43.32
N SER A 614 0.32 -7.00 -42.59
CA SER A 614 1.74 -7.10 -42.94
C SER A 614 2.26 -8.54 -42.81
N ALA A 615 3.26 -8.89 -43.62
CA ALA A 615 3.91 -10.20 -43.57
C ALA A 615 4.51 -10.51 -42.18
N PHE A 616 5.00 -9.48 -41.48
CA PHE A 616 5.46 -9.60 -40.10
C PHE A 616 4.31 -9.93 -39.14
N GLY A 617 3.15 -9.29 -39.32
CA GLY A 617 1.94 -9.63 -38.60
C GLY A 617 1.57 -11.11 -38.76
N GLY A 618 1.58 -11.62 -40.00
CA GLY A 618 1.32 -13.04 -40.27
C GLY A 618 2.36 -13.99 -39.66
N PHE A 619 3.66 -13.64 -39.75
CA PHE A 619 4.74 -14.41 -39.13
C PHE A 619 4.57 -14.53 -37.61
N LEU A 620 4.17 -13.43 -36.94
CA LEU A 620 3.88 -13.44 -35.51
C LEU A 620 2.69 -14.33 -35.12
N ASP A 621 1.75 -14.58 -36.03
CA ASP A 621 0.60 -15.49 -35.79
C ASP A 621 0.96 -16.98 -36.01
N SER A 622 2.01 -17.27 -36.80
CA SER A 622 2.51 -18.63 -37.02
C SER A 622 3.55 -19.09 -35.98
N LEU A 623 3.88 -18.26 -34.99
CA LEU A 623 4.92 -18.59 -33.99
C LEU A 623 4.62 -19.82 -33.13
N SER A 624 3.35 -20.25 -33.00
CA SER A 624 3.04 -21.53 -32.34
C SER A 624 3.59 -22.74 -33.08
N GLU A 625 3.71 -22.66 -34.41
CA GLU A 625 4.16 -23.78 -35.25
C GLU A 625 5.65 -23.70 -35.59
N GLN A 626 6.29 -22.56 -35.32
CA GLN A 626 7.73 -22.37 -35.56
C GLN A 626 8.55 -23.41 -34.78
N THR A 627 9.26 -24.26 -35.50
CA THR A 627 10.10 -25.33 -34.93
C THR A 627 11.53 -24.84 -34.67
N CYS A 628 12.21 -25.53 -33.76
CA CYS A 628 13.66 -25.41 -33.58
C CYS A 628 14.32 -26.76 -33.27
N THR A 629 15.61 -26.87 -33.58
CA THR A 629 16.43 -28.05 -33.31
C THR A 629 17.70 -27.63 -32.56
N LEU A 630 17.85 -28.12 -31.33
CA LEU A 630 19.00 -27.89 -30.46
C LEU A 630 20.05 -29.00 -30.63
N LYS A 631 21.27 -28.58 -30.95
CA LYS A 631 22.46 -29.42 -31.08
C LYS A 631 23.55 -28.97 -30.10
N VAL A 632 24.27 -29.94 -29.54
CA VAL A 632 25.50 -29.70 -28.78
C VAL A 632 26.61 -30.57 -29.35
N ASN A 633 27.76 -29.97 -29.66
CA ASN A 633 28.89 -30.60 -30.34
C ASN A 633 28.47 -31.31 -31.65
N GLY A 634 27.54 -30.70 -32.39
CA GLY A 634 26.95 -31.25 -33.63
C GLY A 634 25.88 -32.33 -33.42
N ASN A 635 25.73 -32.90 -32.22
CA ASN A 635 24.75 -33.93 -31.91
C ASN A 635 23.39 -33.31 -31.60
N LYS A 636 22.32 -33.75 -32.25
CA LYS A 636 20.95 -33.32 -31.94
C LYS A 636 20.52 -33.87 -30.58
N LEU A 637 20.11 -32.98 -29.67
CA LEU A 637 19.68 -33.33 -28.31
C LEU A 637 18.19 -33.08 -28.06
N ALA A 638 17.60 -32.07 -28.70
CA ALA A 638 16.16 -31.79 -28.57
C ALA A 638 15.58 -31.16 -29.84
N ASP A 639 14.29 -31.41 -30.06
CA ASP A 639 13.44 -30.66 -30.99
C ASP A 639 12.42 -29.85 -30.17
N GLY A 640 12.15 -28.62 -30.61
CA GLY A 640 11.27 -27.66 -29.95
C GLY A 640 10.28 -27.02 -30.91
N VAL A 641 9.24 -26.40 -30.35
CA VAL A 641 8.14 -25.80 -31.10
C VAL A 641 7.43 -24.74 -30.25
N GLY A 642 7.06 -23.61 -30.85
CA GLY A 642 6.62 -22.43 -30.09
C GLY A 642 5.32 -22.58 -29.29
N HIS A 643 4.40 -23.49 -29.66
CA HIS A 643 3.16 -23.72 -28.90
C HIS A 643 3.39 -24.25 -27.49
N LYS A 644 4.58 -24.77 -27.18
CA LYS A 644 4.94 -25.17 -25.82
C LYS A 644 5.01 -24.00 -24.83
N VAL A 645 5.18 -22.79 -25.36
CA VAL A 645 5.15 -21.53 -24.61
C VAL A 645 3.70 -21.09 -24.42
N LEU A 646 3.03 -21.59 -23.37
CA LEU A 646 1.65 -21.24 -23.00
C LEU A 646 0.65 -21.33 -24.16
N GLY A 647 0.83 -22.28 -25.09
CA GLY A 647 0.03 -22.41 -26.32
C GLY A 647 0.48 -21.49 -27.47
N HIS A 648 1.10 -20.34 -27.20
CA HIS A 648 1.62 -19.41 -28.20
C HIS A 648 2.57 -18.38 -27.53
N PRO A 649 3.76 -18.04 -28.11
CA PRO A 649 4.70 -17.10 -27.47
C PRO A 649 4.13 -15.71 -27.12
N LEU A 650 3.19 -15.19 -27.91
CA LEU A 650 2.44 -13.95 -27.59
C LEU A 650 1.58 -14.05 -26.30
N ASN A 651 1.18 -15.25 -25.87
CA ASN A 651 0.48 -15.43 -24.59
C ASN A 651 1.41 -15.06 -23.44
N ALA A 652 2.69 -15.49 -23.49
CA ALA A 652 3.70 -15.12 -22.50
C ALA A 652 3.96 -13.60 -22.47
N LEU A 653 4.13 -12.98 -23.65
CA LEU A 653 4.30 -11.51 -23.75
C LEU A 653 3.09 -10.74 -23.18
N SER A 654 1.87 -11.16 -23.49
CA SER A 654 0.66 -10.55 -22.93
C SER A 654 0.54 -10.79 -21.42
N TRP A 655 0.95 -11.96 -20.93
CA TRP A 655 0.98 -12.27 -19.50
C TRP A 655 1.93 -11.35 -18.74
N ILE A 656 3.19 -11.16 -19.18
CA ILE A 656 4.14 -10.32 -18.45
C ILE A 656 3.74 -8.84 -18.46
N ALA A 657 3.20 -8.33 -19.58
CA ALA A 657 2.64 -6.97 -19.63
C ALA A 657 1.53 -6.77 -18.58
N ASN A 658 0.62 -7.74 -18.45
CA ASN A 658 -0.42 -7.72 -17.42
C ASN A 658 0.15 -7.88 -16.00
N ALA A 659 1.14 -8.76 -15.79
CA ALA A 659 1.76 -9.02 -14.50
C ALA A 659 2.49 -7.77 -13.95
N LEU A 660 3.30 -7.12 -14.79
CA LEU A 660 3.92 -5.83 -14.49
C LEU A 660 2.86 -4.75 -14.24
N GLY A 661 1.80 -4.70 -15.05
CA GLY A 661 0.68 -3.78 -14.88
C GLY A 661 -0.03 -3.87 -13.52
N LYS A 662 -0.21 -5.10 -12.98
CA LYS A 662 -0.74 -5.36 -11.63
C LYS A 662 0.13 -4.68 -10.55
N ARG A 663 1.46 -4.83 -10.65
CA ARG A 663 2.47 -4.22 -9.76
C ARG A 663 2.68 -2.73 -10.02
N GLY A 664 2.30 -2.28 -11.22
CA GLY A 664 2.40 -0.91 -11.69
C GLY A 664 3.71 -0.54 -12.35
N GLU A 665 4.45 -1.55 -12.79
CA GLU A 665 5.49 -1.45 -13.80
C GLU A 665 4.86 -1.52 -15.20
N ILE A 666 5.68 -1.30 -16.23
CA ILE A 666 5.32 -1.40 -17.65
C ILE A 666 6.47 -2.06 -18.40
N LEU A 667 6.17 -2.73 -19.51
CA LEU A 667 7.15 -2.95 -20.59
C LEU A 667 7.43 -1.62 -21.28
N ARG A 668 8.70 -1.36 -21.62
CA ARG A 668 9.16 -0.11 -22.25
C ARG A 668 9.65 -0.32 -23.67
N LYS A 669 9.52 0.72 -24.50
CA LYS A 669 10.14 0.76 -25.82
C LYS A 669 11.64 0.43 -25.74
N GLY A 670 12.08 -0.51 -26.57
CA GLY A 670 13.45 -0.99 -26.67
C GLY A 670 13.77 -2.21 -25.79
N GLU A 671 12.95 -2.53 -24.78
CA GLU A 671 13.16 -3.71 -23.93
C GLU A 671 13.05 -5.01 -24.73
N VAL A 672 13.92 -5.96 -24.38
CA VAL A 672 13.93 -7.34 -24.90
C VAL A 672 13.12 -8.23 -23.96
N ILE A 673 12.15 -8.99 -24.46
CA ILE A 673 11.31 -9.87 -23.66
C ILE A 673 11.42 -11.30 -24.19
N THR A 674 12.04 -12.19 -23.41
CA THR A 674 12.15 -13.60 -23.78
C THR A 674 10.86 -14.34 -23.41
N THR A 675 10.45 -15.29 -24.25
CA THR A 675 9.11 -15.86 -24.18
C THR A 675 9.00 -17.06 -23.26
N GLY A 676 10.13 -17.67 -22.85
CA GLY A 676 10.20 -18.97 -22.21
C GLY A 676 10.49 -20.11 -23.20
N VAL A 677 10.81 -21.27 -22.65
CA VAL A 677 11.42 -22.43 -23.33
C VAL A 677 10.50 -23.15 -24.33
N CYS A 678 11.06 -23.50 -25.49
CA CYS A 678 10.38 -24.19 -26.60
C CYS A 678 10.61 -25.71 -26.64
N VAL A 679 11.39 -26.28 -25.71
CA VAL A 679 11.71 -27.73 -25.61
C VAL A 679 11.22 -28.31 -24.27
N ASP A 680 11.00 -29.64 -24.21
CA ASP A 680 10.61 -30.32 -22.96
C ASP A 680 11.82 -30.94 -22.22
N SER A 681 12.99 -30.95 -22.88
CA SER A 681 14.21 -31.60 -22.39
C SER A 681 15.13 -30.58 -21.74
N LEU A 682 15.56 -30.86 -20.50
CA LEU A 682 16.65 -30.14 -19.86
C LEU A 682 17.97 -30.53 -20.52
N VAL A 683 18.61 -29.60 -21.24
CA VAL A 683 19.91 -29.84 -21.91
C VAL A 683 21.01 -29.13 -21.13
N THR A 684 21.84 -29.93 -20.46
CA THR A 684 23.02 -29.46 -19.72
C THR A 684 24.24 -29.33 -20.63
N VAL A 685 25.05 -28.30 -20.40
CA VAL A 685 26.30 -28.00 -21.12
C VAL A 685 27.45 -27.71 -20.13
N LYS A 686 28.69 -27.74 -20.62
CA LYS A 686 29.93 -27.54 -19.84
C LYS A 686 31.01 -26.80 -20.64
N ALA A 687 32.17 -26.55 -20.04
CA ALA A 687 33.28 -25.92 -20.75
C ALA A 687 33.72 -26.75 -21.98
N GLY A 688 33.97 -26.06 -23.09
CA GLY A 688 34.34 -26.67 -24.38
C GLY A 688 33.18 -27.17 -25.23
N ASP A 689 31.92 -27.06 -24.79
CA ASP A 689 30.77 -27.42 -25.62
C ASP A 689 30.40 -26.30 -26.63
N SER A 690 30.21 -26.68 -27.89
CA SER A 690 29.62 -25.84 -28.94
C SER A 690 28.10 -26.04 -28.99
N VAL A 691 27.32 -24.96 -28.91
CA VAL A 691 25.85 -24.98 -29.00
C VAL A 691 25.40 -24.39 -30.33
N ALA A 692 24.43 -25.05 -30.97
CA ALA A 692 23.75 -24.54 -32.16
C ALA A 692 22.25 -24.84 -32.09
N VAL A 693 21.42 -23.83 -32.30
CA VAL A 693 19.95 -23.95 -32.34
C VAL A 693 19.46 -23.40 -33.67
N CYS A 694 19.05 -24.29 -34.56
CA CYS A 694 18.45 -23.94 -35.84
C CYS A 694 16.94 -23.73 -35.64
N TYR A 695 16.40 -22.57 -35.99
CA TYR A 695 14.98 -22.28 -36.05
C TYR A 695 14.57 -22.24 -37.52
N GLU A 696 13.65 -23.12 -37.93
CA GLU A 696 13.39 -23.48 -39.34
C GLU A 696 13.29 -22.28 -40.31
N ASP A 697 12.23 -21.49 -40.23
CA ASP A 697 12.06 -20.26 -41.02
C ASP A 697 12.72 -19.00 -40.41
N PHE A 698 13.53 -19.15 -39.36
CA PHE A 698 13.86 -18.03 -38.45
C PHE A 698 15.35 -17.88 -38.09
N GLY A 699 16.25 -18.70 -38.65
CA GLY A 699 17.70 -18.54 -38.56
C GLY A 699 18.37 -19.42 -37.51
N GLU A 700 19.66 -19.18 -37.23
CA GLU A 700 20.45 -20.03 -36.32
C GLU A 700 21.13 -19.20 -35.21
N VAL A 701 21.04 -19.68 -33.97
CA VAL A 701 21.81 -19.16 -32.83
C VAL A 701 22.94 -20.13 -32.51
N THR A 702 24.18 -19.65 -32.55
CA THR A 702 25.38 -20.45 -32.24
C THR A 702 26.23 -19.76 -31.19
N PHE A 703 26.95 -20.52 -30.37
CA PHE A 703 27.95 -20.01 -29.42
C PHE A 703 28.79 -21.17 -28.86
N ASN A 704 29.95 -20.84 -28.29
CA ASN A 704 30.83 -21.83 -27.65
C ASN A 704 31.05 -21.49 -26.18
N PHE A 705 31.03 -22.50 -25.31
CA PHE A 705 31.52 -22.35 -23.95
C PHE A 705 33.03 -22.52 -23.90
N VAL A 706 33.72 -21.58 -23.26
CA VAL A 706 35.16 -21.66 -22.97
C VAL A 706 35.38 -21.66 -21.46
N GLU A 707 36.59 -22.02 -21.01
CA GLU A 707 36.96 -21.93 -19.59
C GLU A 707 36.81 -20.49 -19.06
#